data_AF-L7JXF2-F1
#
_entry.id   AF-L7JXF2-F1
#
_cell.length_a   1.000
_cell.length_b   1.000
_cell.length_c   1.000
_cell.angle_alpha   90.00
_cell.angle_beta   90.00
_cell.angle_gamma   90.00
#
_symmetry.space_group_name_H-M   'P 1'
#
loop_
_entity.id
_entity.type
_entity.pdbx_description
1 polymer ?
#
loop_
_entity_poly.entity_id
_entity_poly.type
_entity_poly.pdbx_seq_one_letter_code
_entity_poly.pdbx_strand_id
1 'polypeptide(L)'
;MLPNLCSYVETTVRYILWFKATGSELERSYAVFDDINDTTIQKYLEQYDADEVPPTVLAQQRIFELRHKLYDSHNNGTDVYNPISMFYYNRSSGIRHVKNKQLSSLIRVTNCVTMKIIYLPFTKPFFLKIMLVVTKNGIPDFTEEEILLILRFFAYTSRKDLFAYAICRYLYRYINFFNCVLKYNRDARSHADTSVVTFKSFVFPPSDSEENFTEVVRSNLALKLISEGVHSASITGGKDSANLTTLNISFREISLCSLFCRLSMNFNFLETNIDHFNTSYRENLLDSITSLEIFDIDEVPSANLGGFFESGRDVLNYKLSIINSMCLLERVNKVTLKFYKCTSPLATITFINIKYLDCIVCECCSDNFITSIPHRIKVMIIDREPQTGARQIITIPGNAIGVSWQNCIFTENLETPKCIRFIEISRCQFGENQIKITSKRCKGIKITNTSANLVLQNIAGFCNLTLGTFRSSCFDFNVNETTRWSIKLVGARIENTVHINDNVTKVLFNKVEVIPGEKVVLHKRIQHLEISQSTGLFDLKSFIKLEKEFGIYTIIKVEKIQSSLNNNLALTLVRMGFDRTICLPNTYECIDMCDITVCDGAFISINKDCKTLKIRKCSGKIDISKVEHLDSLFIGFSSDCKIIFNMSDFLDVNKVHFHDICEDNALIIELLCKSKNIKRLKFTNHYSGEITALVEEYYDKNEVLPIDTLDQNQPDDHRSEELPISIPEKDPSDDCRNEALPIGTPDQDQPGDHLLQNQLPPISSLCDKRNEMINIILAAVFKKTSLDTLIELEITTMILNTENYCLLKKLVNLRSLKICPKKLNNEFLISLPAKLKVLDLVSSVVYPKTWELRYEELYSILYELKYQLKVLAVDVNLFFDLVFINDLLRRSLEILKIYLKPQYDMMRDFGETSKLELRELQIVCDDKSHASILKGELDQELSLFIDVVSNFINFSSLECLVFEVEGRLITIDPLNRGLS
;
A
#
# COMPACT_ATOMS: atom_id res chain seq x y z
N MET A 1 4.02 2.29 10.59
CA MET A 1 3.30 3.54 10.92
C MET A 1 2.92 3.42 12.39
N LEU A 2 3.56 4.18 13.27
CA LEU A 2 3.32 4.12 14.70
C LEU A 2 1.86 4.54 15.01
N PRO A 3 1.14 3.80 15.86
CA PRO A 3 -0.15 4.21 16.41
C PRO A 3 0.01 5.53 17.16
N ASN A 4 -0.93 6.46 16.97
CA ASN A 4 -0.94 7.70 17.71
C ASN A 4 -1.37 7.42 19.18
N LEU A 5 -0.52 7.69 20.18
CA LEU A 5 -0.90 7.54 21.60
C LEU A 5 -2.14 8.40 21.94
N CYS A 6 -2.34 9.53 21.24
CA CYS A 6 -3.57 10.30 21.34
C CYS A 6 -4.78 9.49 20.91
N SER A 7 -4.72 8.69 19.84
CA SER A 7 -5.88 7.88 19.45
C SER A 7 -6.25 6.92 20.56
N TYR A 8 -5.30 6.35 21.30
CA TYR A 8 -5.59 5.49 22.44
C TYR A 8 -6.40 6.18 23.56
N VAL A 9 -6.13 7.47 23.80
CA VAL A 9 -6.81 8.28 24.83
C VAL A 9 -8.08 8.98 24.31
N GLU A 10 -8.10 9.27 23.01
CA GLU A 10 -9.18 9.92 22.28
C GLU A 10 -10.16 8.95 21.66
N THR A 11 -9.92 7.62 21.69
CA THR A 11 -10.91 6.63 21.31
C THR A 11 -12.11 6.82 22.22
N THR A 12 -13.02 7.70 21.80
CA THR A 12 -14.26 7.97 22.50
C THR A 12 -15.19 6.80 22.36
N VAL A 13 -14.97 5.92 21.37
CA VAL A 13 -15.78 4.74 21.11
C VAL A 13 -14.90 3.51 21.00
N ARG A 14 -14.96 2.62 21.98
CA ARG A 14 -14.44 1.25 21.86
C ARG A 14 -15.55 0.32 21.43
N TYR A 15 -15.24 -0.63 20.57
CA TYR A 15 -16.19 -1.60 20.04
C TYR A 15 -16.03 -2.91 20.81
N ILE A 16 -17.09 -3.36 21.47
CA ILE A 16 -17.15 -4.69 22.07
C ILE A 16 -17.94 -5.57 21.13
N LEU A 17 -17.25 -6.46 20.42
CA LEU A 17 -17.85 -7.49 19.60
C LEU A 17 -18.27 -8.64 20.50
N TRP A 18 -19.57 -8.79 20.70
CA TRP A 18 -20.14 -9.78 21.61
C TRP A 18 -20.59 -11.00 20.83
N PHE A 19 -19.91 -12.14 20.98
CA PHE A 19 -20.15 -13.32 20.15
C PHE A 19 -21.26 -14.22 20.69
N LYS A 20 -21.83 -15.05 19.80
CA LYS A 20 -22.78 -16.11 20.15
C LYS A 20 -22.06 -17.21 20.96
N ALA A 21 -22.68 -17.63 22.07
CA ALA A 21 -22.19 -18.73 22.91
C ALA A 21 -22.35 -20.09 22.21
N THR A 22 -21.42 -21.01 22.45
CA THR A 22 -21.44 -22.38 21.94
C THR A 22 -21.88 -23.37 23.02
N GLY A 23 -23.06 -23.97 22.86
CA GLY A 23 -23.52 -25.22 23.49
C GLY A 23 -23.36 -25.36 25.01
N SER A 24 -22.15 -25.66 25.47
CA SER A 24 -21.79 -25.89 26.88
C SER A 24 -21.17 -24.68 27.57
N GLU A 25 -20.68 -23.69 26.81
CA GLU A 25 -20.20 -22.43 27.37
C GLU A 25 -21.43 -21.56 27.67
N LEU A 26 -21.88 -21.56 28.93
CA LEU A 26 -22.91 -20.64 29.42
C LEU A 26 -22.50 -19.16 29.24
N GLU A 27 -21.21 -18.90 29.09
CA GLU A 27 -20.64 -17.57 29.00
C GLU A 27 -20.31 -17.21 27.55
N ARG A 28 -20.97 -16.14 27.08
CA ARG A 28 -20.67 -15.56 25.77
C ARG A 28 -19.29 -14.93 25.81
N SER A 29 -18.45 -15.28 24.84
CA SER A 29 -17.16 -14.65 24.65
C SER A 29 -17.29 -13.31 23.91
N TYR A 30 -16.33 -12.40 24.11
CA TYR A 30 -16.31 -11.10 23.45
C TYR A 30 -14.89 -10.70 23.04
N ALA A 31 -14.78 -9.76 22.09
CA ALA A 31 -13.54 -9.13 21.69
C ALA A 31 -13.69 -7.61 21.72
N VAL A 32 -12.62 -6.90 22.03
CA VAL A 32 -12.62 -5.44 22.15
C VAL A 32 -11.72 -4.86 21.07
N PHE A 33 -12.22 -3.88 20.34
CA PHE A 33 -11.52 -3.18 19.27
C PHE A 33 -11.50 -1.68 19.55
N ASP A 34 -10.33 -1.05 19.39
CA ASP A 34 -10.21 0.41 19.44
C ASP A 34 -10.69 1.07 18.13
N ASP A 35 -10.55 0.37 16.99
CA ASP A 35 -11.06 0.81 15.69
C ASP A 35 -11.74 -0.37 14.97
N ILE A 36 -13.00 -0.18 14.57
CA ILE A 36 -13.79 -1.19 13.86
C ILE A 36 -13.24 -1.48 12.45
N ASN A 37 -12.50 -0.53 11.86
CA ASN A 37 -11.82 -0.67 10.57
C ASN A 37 -10.86 -1.86 10.56
N ASP A 38 -10.29 -2.20 11.73
CA ASP A 38 -9.31 -3.26 11.87
C ASP A 38 -9.90 -4.66 11.66
N THR A 39 -11.23 -4.81 11.69
CA THR A 39 -11.91 -6.10 11.53
C THR A 39 -11.98 -6.60 10.09
N THR A 40 -11.72 -5.75 9.09
CA THR A 40 -11.95 -5.97 7.63
C THR A 40 -13.39 -6.26 7.18
N ILE A 41 -14.30 -6.44 8.13
CA ILE A 41 -15.74 -6.60 7.92
C ILE A 41 -16.51 -5.38 8.45
N GLN A 42 -15.85 -4.23 8.60
CA GLN A 42 -16.43 -2.99 9.11
C GLN A 42 -17.80 -2.68 8.49
N LYS A 43 -17.91 -2.67 7.16
CA LYS A 43 -19.17 -2.32 6.49
C LYS A 43 -20.31 -3.25 6.89
N TYR A 44 -20.01 -4.53 7.09
CA TYR A 44 -20.98 -5.49 7.61
C TYR A 44 -21.34 -5.18 9.05
N LEU A 45 -20.36 -4.85 9.90
CA LEU A 45 -20.60 -4.52 11.30
C LEU A 45 -21.42 -3.23 11.46
N GLU A 46 -21.15 -2.22 10.64
CA GLU A 46 -21.90 -0.96 10.60
C GLU A 46 -23.32 -1.15 10.11
N GLN A 47 -23.51 -1.95 9.06
CA GLN A 47 -24.83 -2.26 8.56
C GLN A 47 -25.62 -3.13 9.54
N TYR A 48 -25.00 -4.17 10.10
CA TYR A 48 -25.63 -5.05 11.07
C TYR A 48 -26.11 -4.26 12.30
N ASP A 49 -25.31 -3.30 12.76
CA ASP A 49 -25.68 -2.37 13.84
C ASP A 49 -26.80 -1.39 13.45
N ALA A 50 -26.89 -0.99 12.18
CA ALA A 50 -27.95 -0.12 11.68
C ALA A 50 -29.29 -0.85 11.41
N ASP A 51 -29.22 -2.10 10.94
CA ASP A 51 -30.36 -2.94 10.59
C ASP A 51 -31.00 -3.62 11.81
N GLU A 52 -30.24 -3.85 12.88
CA GLU A 52 -30.83 -4.30 14.13
C GLU A 52 -31.77 -3.23 14.70
N VAL A 53 -33.06 -3.57 14.78
CA VAL A 53 -34.03 -2.86 15.62
C VAL A 53 -33.36 -2.67 16.98
N PRO A 54 -33.31 -1.43 17.52
CA PRO A 54 -32.58 -1.14 18.75
C PRO A 54 -32.90 -2.23 19.77
N PRO A 55 -31.88 -2.84 20.39
CA PRO A 55 -32.01 -4.08 21.14
C PRO A 55 -33.30 -4.04 21.94
N THR A 56 -34.16 -5.03 21.72
CA THR A 56 -35.43 -5.18 22.47
C THR A 56 -35.21 -4.80 23.93
N VAL A 57 -36.20 -4.20 24.59
CA VAL A 57 -36.12 -3.78 25.99
C VAL A 57 -35.42 -4.83 26.89
N LEU A 58 -35.54 -6.12 26.56
CA LEU A 58 -34.80 -7.25 27.12
C LEU A 58 -33.26 -7.25 27.00
N ALA A 59 -32.66 -6.83 25.88
CA ALA A 59 -31.21 -6.74 25.72
C ALA A 59 -30.65 -5.50 26.44
N GLN A 60 -31.37 -4.36 26.40
CA GLN A 60 -31.05 -3.22 27.26
C GLN A 60 -31.25 -3.55 28.74
N GLN A 61 -32.33 -4.26 29.10
CA GLN A 61 -32.56 -4.83 30.43
C GLN A 61 -31.47 -5.82 30.80
N ARG A 62 -30.95 -6.66 29.89
CA ARG A 62 -29.85 -7.57 30.21
C ARG A 62 -28.53 -6.84 30.40
N ILE A 63 -28.25 -5.76 29.66
CA ILE A 63 -27.10 -4.88 29.94
C ILE A 63 -27.32 -4.20 31.30
N PHE A 64 -28.55 -3.76 31.60
CA PHE A 64 -28.91 -3.12 32.86
C PHE A 64 -28.87 -4.10 34.04
N GLU A 65 -29.34 -5.33 33.88
CA GLU A 65 -29.31 -6.45 34.82
C GLU A 65 -27.90 -6.99 34.96
N LEU A 66 -27.08 -7.02 33.90
CA LEU A 66 -25.65 -7.29 34.01
C LEU A 66 -25.00 -6.19 34.85
N ARG A 67 -25.28 -4.91 34.58
CA ARG A 67 -24.82 -3.81 35.42
C ARG A 67 -25.29 -4.00 36.87
N HIS A 68 -26.57 -4.33 37.11
CA HIS A 68 -27.15 -4.49 38.46
C HIS A 68 -26.62 -5.71 39.21
N LYS A 69 -26.58 -6.89 38.58
CA LYS A 69 -25.99 -8.12 39.13
C LYS A 69 -24.50 -7.96 39.43
N LEU A 70 -23.77 -7.20 38.61
CA LEU A 70 -22.36 -6.86 38.87
C LEU A 70 -22.19 -5.88 40.04
N TYR A 71 -23.22 -5.11 40.40
CA TYR A 71 -23.22 -4.29 41.62
C TYR A 71 -23.66 -5.09 42.85
N ASP A 72 -24.62 -6.02 42.72
CA ASP A 72 -25.18 -6.79 43.83
C ASP A 72 -24.33 -8.00 44.25
N SER A 73 -23.53 -8.60 43.34
CA SER A 73 -22.70 -9.78 43.64
C SER A 73 -21.46 -9.49 44.50
N HIS A 74 -21.23 -8.25 44.94
CA HIS A 74 -20.08 -7.90 45.79
C HIS A 74 -20.31 -8.12 47.30
N ASN A 75 -21.54 -8.40 47.74
CA ASN A 75 -21.83 -8.58 49.16
C ASN A 75 -21.88 -10.04 49.63
N ASN A 76 -21.95 -11.02 48.73
CA ASN A 76 -22.02 -12.45 49.10
C ASN A 76 -20.79 -13.18 48.54
N GLY A 77 -19.72 -13.19 49.33
CA GLY A 77 -18.50 -13.92 48.98
C GLY A 77 -18.71 -15.43 49.02
N THR A 78 -18.53 -16.11 47.88
CA THR A 78 -17.96 -17.47 47.71
C THR A 78 -18.23 -18.12 46.34
N ASP A 79 -18.91 -17.46 45.39
CA ASP A 79 -19.12 -18.07 44.07
C ASP A 79 -17.84 -18.13 43.23
N VAL A 80 -17.39 -19.36 42.97
CA VAL A 80 -16.29 -19.72 42.08
C VAL A 80 -16.72 -19.42 40.64
N TYR A 81 -16.41 -18.22 40.16
CA TYR A 81 -16.68 -17.83 38.76
C TYR A 81 -15.60 -18.37 37.82
N ASN A 82 -16.04 -19.00 36.75
CA ASN A 82 -15.16 -19.42 35.66
C ASN A 82 -14.59 -18.18 34.93
N PRO A 83 -13.28 -18.14 34.65
CA PRO A 83 -12.68 -17.00 33.96
C PRO A 83 -13.07 -16.93 32.49
N ILE A 84 -13.75 -15.86 32.09
CA ILE A 84 -14.07 -15.57 30.67
C ILE A 84 -12.79 -15.16 29.93
N SER A 85 -12.50 -15.78 28.78
CA SER A 85 -11.39 -15.38 27.91
C SER A 85 -11.74 -14.13 27.08
N MET A 86 -11.03 -13.03 27.30
CA MET A 86 -11.16 -11.79 26.53
C MET A 86 -10.05 -11.68 25.47
N PHE A 87 -10.39 -11.17 24.29
CA PHE A 87 -9.41 -10.78 23.27
C PHE A 87 -9.48 -9.27 23.10
N TYR A 88 -8.34 -8.61 23.20
CA TYR A 88 -8.23 -7.18 22.96
C TYR A 88 -7.43 -6.99 21.68
N TYR A 89 -8.10 -6.50 20.63
CA TYR A 89 -7.44 -6.14 19.40
C TYR A 89 -7.18 -4.65 19.39
N ASN A 90 -5.92 -4.30 19.23
CA ASN A 90 -5.53 -2.94 18.94
C ASN A 90 -4.45 -2.99 17.86
N ARG A 91 -4.62 -2.16 16.83
CA ARG A 91 -3.65 -1.97 15.75
C ARG A 91 -2.22 -1.75 16.25
N SER A 92 -2.06 -1.16 17.44
CA SER A 92 -0.81 -0.90 18.13
C SER A 92 -0.16 -2.09 18.82
N SER A 93 -0.79 -3.25 18.85
CA SER A 93 -0.30 -4.39 19.63
C SER A 93 -0.71 -5.75 19.07
N GLY A 94 -1.44 -5.79 17.95
CA GLY A 94 -2.01 -7.02 17.41
C GLY A 94 -3.12 -7.60 18.28
N ILE A 95 -3.35 -8.91 18.14
CA ILE A 95 -4.33 -9.67 18.93
C ILE A 95 -3.72 -9.95 20.32
N ARG A 96 -4.20 -9.27 21.36
CA ARG A 96 -3.84 -9.60 22.75
C ARG A 96 -4.81 -10.64 23.33
N HIS A 97 -4.27 -11.70 23.91
CA HIS A 97 -5.02 -12.57 24.81
C HIS A 97 -4.98 -11.97 26.22
N VAL A 98 -6.05 -11.29 26.64
CA VAL A 98 -6.15 -10.81 28.01
C VAL A 98 -6.85 -11.89 28.83
N LYS A 99 -6.07 -12.71 29.54
CA LYS A 99 -6.61 -13.74 30.43
C LYS A 99 -7.25 -13.07 31.66
N ASN A 100 -8.43 -13.53 32.05
CA ASN A 100 -9.04 -13.33 33.37
C ASN A 100 -9.52 -11.91 33.75
N LYS A 101 -9.80 -11.00 32.79
CA LYS A 101 -10.52 -9.75 33.10
C LYS A 101 -11.99 -9.86 32.79
N GLN A 102 -12.83 -9.73 33.82
CA GLN A 102 -14.28 -9.64 33.65
C GLN A 102 -14.62 -8.37 32.85
N LEU A 103 -15.63 -8.45 31.98
CA LEU A 103 -16.08 -7.29 31.21
C LEU A 103 -16.48 -6.11 32.10
N SER A 104 -17.01 -6.42 33.29
CA SER A 104 -17.32 -5.47 34.36
C SER A 104 -16.12 -4.61 34.74
N SER A 105 -14.94 -5.24 34.88
CA SER A 105 -13.69 -4.55 35.18
C SER A 105 -13.29 -3.62 34.04
N LEU A 106 -13.44 -4.06 32.78
CA LEU A 106 -13.13 -3.23 31.62
C LEU A 106 -14.04 -1.99 31.55
N ILE A 107 -15.34 -2.16 31.77
CA ILE A 107 -16.33 -1.07 31.78
C ILE A 107 -16.06 -0.11 32.94
N ARG A 108 -15.74 -0.62 34.14
CA ARG A 108 -15.44 0.20 35.33
C ARG A 108 -14.14 1.00 35.18
N VAL A 109 -13.14 0.43 34.52
CA VAL A 109 -11.84 1.10 34.31
C VAL A 109 -11.92 2.21 33.25
N THR A 110 -12.97 2.25 32.42
CA THR A 110 -13.04 3.10 31.23
C THR A 110 -14.14 4.17 31.30
N ASN A 111 -14.25 4.89 32.42
CA ASN A 111 -15.26 5.95 32.64
C ASN A 111 -15.29 7.08 31.58
N CYS A 112 -14.26 7.20 30.73
CA CYS A 112 -14.17 8.21 29.67
C CYS A 112 -14.40 7.69 28.24
N VAL A 113 -14.66 6.39 28.07
CA VAL A 113 -14.81 5.76 26.75
C VAL A 113 -16.26 5.28 26.60
N THR A 114 -16.94 5.76 25.56
CA THR A 114 -18.22 5.20 25.15
C THR A 114 -17.96 3.80 24.62
N MET A 115 -18.63 2.82 25.19
CA MET A 115 -18.55 1.45 24.70
C MET A 115 -19.71 1.21 23.74
N LYS A 116 -19.40 0.90 22.48
CA LYS A 116 -20.39 0.44 21.51
C LYS A 116 -20.34 -1.08 21.46
N ILE A 117 -21.39 -1.73 21.91
CA ILE A 117 -21.49 -3.19 21.90
C ILE A 117 -22.18 -3.60 20.61
N ILE A 118 -21.52 -4.44 19.80
CA ILE A 118 -22.09 -5.03 18.60
C ILE A 118 -22.28 -6.52 18.88
N TYR A 119 -23.53 -6.97 18.89
CA TYR A 119 -23.85 -8.39 19.07
C TYR A 119 -23.66 -9.12 17.75
N LEU A 120 -22.76 -10.10 17.73
CA LEU A 120 -22.49 -10.86 16.53
C LEU A 120 -23.27 -12.17 16.53
N PRO A 121 -23.89 -12.56 15.41
CA PRO A 121 -24.70 -13.76 15.32
C PRO A 121 -23.85 -15.05 15.26
N PHE A 122 -22.52 -14.93 15.36
CA PHE A 122 -21.58 -16.02 15.18
C PHE A 122 -20.55 -16.10 16.32
N THR A 123 -19.82 -17.22 16.34
CA THR A 123 -18.92 -17.57 17.43
C THR A 123 -17.58 -16.86 17.29
N LYS A 124 -16.88 -16.72 18.41
CA LYS A 124 -15.54 -16.13 18.45
C LYS A 124 -14.49 -16.92 17.67
N PRO A 125 -14.42 -18.27 17.74
CA PRO A 125 -13.49 -19.03 16.90
C PRO A 125 -13.67 -18.74 15.41
N PHE A 126 -14.91 -18.61 14.93
CA PHE A 126 -15.19 -18.25 13.54
C PHE A 126 -14.65 -16.85 13.19
N PHE A 127 -14.85 -15.87 14.07
CA PHE A 127 -14.31 -14.53 13.87
C PHE A 127 -12.78 -14.51 13.82
N LEU A 128 -12.10 -15.29 14.66
CA LEU A 128 -10.64 -15.43 14.58
C LEU A 128 -10.19 -16.06 13.26
N LYS A 129 -10.94 -17.04 12.72
CA LYS A 129 -10.69 -17.57 11.38
C LYS A 129 -10.83 -16.50 10.30
N ILE A 130 -11.85 -15.64 10.37
CA ILE A 130 -12.03 -14.48 9.46
C ILE A 130 -10.79 -13.58 9.52
N MET A 131 -10.32 -13.23 10.72
CA MET A 131 -9.14 -12.40 10.91
C MET A 131 -7.86 -13.06 10.36
N LEU A 132 -7.72 -14.38 10.49
CA LEU A 132 -6.58 -15.13 9.93
C LEU A 132 -6.59 -15.16 8.40
N VAL A 133 -7.77 -15.22 7.76
CA VAL A 133 -7.85 -15.13 6.29
C VAL A 133 -7.19 -13.84 5.79
N VAL A 134 -7.39 -12.72 6.49
CA VAL A 134 -6.88 -11.40 6.08
C VAL A 134 -5.35 -11.33 6.06
N THR A 135 -4.68 -12.02 6.99
CA THR A 135 -3.23 -11.88 7.27
C THR A 135 -2.35 -12.72 6.33
N LYS A 136 -2.92 -13.36 5.31
CA LYS A 136 -2.24 -14.16 4.26
C LYS A 136 -1.49 -15.42 4.75
N ASN A 137 -1.43 -15.69 6.05
CA ASN A 137 -0.72 -16.86 6.60
C ASN A 137 -1.65 -18.07 6.73
N GLY A 138 -1.98 -18.68 5.58
CA GLY A 138 -2.82 -19.88 5.52
C GLY A 138 -4.32 -19.59 5.69
N ILE A 139 -5.14 -20.32 4.93
CA ILE A 139 -6.60 -20.19 5.02
C ILE A 139 -7.11 -21.28 5.97
N PRO A 140 -7.78 -20.93 7.08
CA PRO A 140 -8.29 -21.91 8.01
C PRO A 140 -9.41 -22.75 7.38
N ASP A 141 -9.65 -23.94 7.93
CA ASP A 141 -10.80 -24.74 7.56
C ASP A 141 -12.07 -24.17 8.21
N PHE A 142 -13.12 -24.01 7.41
CA PHE A 142 -14.43 -23.53 7.86
C PHE A 142 -15.44 -24.68 7.91
N THR A 143 -16.38 -24.61 8.85
CA THR A 143 -17.55 -25.50 8.87
C THR A 143 -18.62 -25.02 7.89
N GLU A 144 -19.64 -25.85 7.62
CA GLU A 144 -20.77 -25.48 6.76
C GLU A 144 -21.48 -24.21 7.24
N GLU A 145 -21.81 -24.17 8.52
CA GLU A 145 -22.47 -23.04 9.18
C GLU A 145 -21.64 -21.75 9.07
N GLU A 146 -20.32 -21.88 9.25
CA GLU A 146 -19.38 -20.77 9.11
C GLU A 146 -19.34 -20.24 7.66
N ILE A 147 -19.32 -21.10 6.64
CA ILE A 147 -19.36 -20.66 5.24
C ILE A 147 -20.68 -19.95 4.91
N LEU A 148 -21.82 -20.46 5.39
CA LEU A 148 -23.12 -19.80 5.23
C LEU A 148 -23.12 -18.40 5.85
N LEU A 149 -22.41 -18.21 6.96
CA LEU A 149 -22.21 -16.87 7.55
C LEU A 149 -21.31 -15.99 6.69
N ILE A 150 -20.19 -16.51 6.16
CA ILE A 150 -19.31 -15.75 5.24
C ILE A 150 -20.09 -15.23 4.04
N LEU A 151 -20.92 -16.08 3.43
CA LEU A 151 -21.72 -15.72 2.26
C LEU A 151 -22.68 -14.54 2.55
N ARG A 152 -23.22 -14.44 3.78
CA ARG A 152 -24.11 -13.34 4.18
C ARG A 152 -23.41 -11.98 4.23
N PHE A 153 -22.12 -11.95 4.56
CA PHE A 153 -21.36 -10.69 4.64
C PHE A 153 -20.36 -10.48 3.50
N PHE A 154 -20.34 -11.39 2.51
CA PHE A 154 -19.40 -11.38 1.40
C PHE A 154 -19.44 -10.09 0.57
N ALA A 155 -20.62 -9.47 0.44
CA ALA A 155 -20.80 -8.18 -0.21
C ALA A 155 -19.99 -7.04 0.45
N TYR A 156 -19.78 -7.13 1.76
CA TYR A 156 -19.29 -6.02 2.58
C TYR A 156 -17.79 -6.11 2.91
N THR A 157 -17.12 -7.22 2.60
CA THR A 157 -15.68 -7.35 2.85
C THR A 157 -14.84 -6.70 1.77
N SER A 158 -13.72 -6.10 2.18
CA SER A 158 -12.71 -5.56 1.25
C SER A 158 -11.80 -6.64 0.65
N ARG A 159 -11.83 -7.87 1.19
CA ARG A 159 -10.97 -9.00 0.79
C ARG A 159 -11.79 -10.14 0.15
N LYS A 160 -12.69 -9.77 -0.77
CA LYS A 160 -13.61 -10.72 -1.44
C LYS A 160 -12.85 -11.86 -2.14
N ASP A 161 -11.64 -11.59 -2.63
CA ASP A 161 -10.72 -12.57 -3.24
C ASP A 161 -10.39 -13.74 -2.31
N LEU A 162 -9.98 -13.45 -1.07
CA LEU A 162 -9.56 -14.48 -0.12
C LEU A 162 -10.75 -15.27 0.45
N PHE A 163 -11.88 -14.60 0.69
CA PHE A 163 -13.09 -15.29 1.12
C PHE A 163 -13.64 -16.18 0.00
N ALA A 164 -13.55 -15.74 -1.27
CA ALA A 164 -13.92 -16.57 -2.40
C ALA A 164 -13.07 -17.85 -2.44
N TYR A 165 -11.76 -17.72 -2.23
CA TYR A 165 -10.86 -18.87 -2.15
C TYR A 165 -11.26 -19.81 -1.01
N ALA A 166 -11.52 -19.27 0.18
CA ALA A 166 -11.92 -20.08 1.35
C ALA A 166 -13.20 -20.88 1.09
N ILE A 167 -14.21 -20.23 0.48
CA ILE A 167 -15.48 -20.87 0.11
C ILE A 167 -15.25 -21.95 -0.95
N CYS A 168 -14.47 -21.67 -2.00
CA CYS A 168 -14.14 -22.68 -3.03
C CYS A 168 -13.38 -23.87 -2.45
N ARG A 169 -12.45 -23.65 -1.51
CA ARG A 169 -11.72 -24.73 -0.82
C ARG A 169 -12.65 -25.58 0.05
N TYR A 170 -13.61 -24.95 0.73
CA TYR A 170 -14.64 -25.70 1.47
C TYR A 170 -15.48 -26.56 0.52
N LEU A 171 -15.99 -25.98 -0.56
CA LEU A 171 -16.79 -26.70 -1.57
C LEU A 171 -16.04 -27.86 -2.21
N TYR A 172 -14.73 -27.71 -2.41
CA TYR A 172 -13.85 -28.79 -2.87
C TYR A 172 -13.84 -29.96 -1.89
N ARG A 173 -13.59 -29.67 -0.61
CA ARG A 173 -13.56 -30.69 0.46
C ARG A 173 -14.90 -31.41 0.64
N TYR A 174 -16.01 -30.71 0.38
CA TYR A 174 -17.37 -31.23 0.52
C TYR A 174 -18.08 -31.32 -0.84
N ILE A 175 -17.42 -31.93 -1.82
CA ILE A 175 -17.88 -31.96 -3.22
C ILE A 175 -19.29 -32.54 -3.40
N ASN A 176 -19.67 -33.54 -2.57
CA ASN A 176 -21.01 -34.12 -2.61
C ASN A 176 -22.11 -33.12 -2.24
N PHE A 177 -21.86 -32.25 -1.25
CA PHE A 177 -22.77 -31.16 -0.91
C PHE A 177 -22.90 -30.18 -2.08
N PHE A 178 -21.78 -29.81 -2.71
CA PHE A 178 -21.81 -28.94 -3.88
C PHE A 178 -22.56 -29.55 -5.07
N ASN A 179 -22.43 -30.86 -5.28
CA ASN A 179 -23.19 -31.60 -6.29
C ASN A 179 -24.71 -31.51 -6.03
N CYS A 180 -25.14 -31.58 -4.77
CA CYS A 180 -26.54 -31.34 -4.40
C CYS A 180 -26.98 -29.91 -4.74
N VAL A 181 -26.15 -28.90 -4.47
CA VAL A 181 -26.40 -27.49 -4.85
C VAL A 181 -26.55 -27.33 -6.36
N LEU A 182 -25.67 -27.95 -7.15
CA LEU A 182 -25.76 -27.93 -8.61
C LEU A 182 -27.00 -28.63 -9.14
N LYS A 183 -27.34 -29.80 -8.59
CA LYS A 183 -28.55 -30.53 -8.96
C LYS A 183 -29.81 -29.70 -8.68
N TYR A 184 -29.89 -29.08 -7.50
CA TYR A 184 -31.02 -28.22 -7.13
C TYR A 184 -31.09 -26.96 -8.02
N ASN A 185 -29.95 -26.38 -8.40
CA ASN A 185 -29.92 -25.25 -9.32
C ASN A 185 -30.49 -25.59 -10.71
N ARG A 186 -30.32 -26.83 -11.17
CA ARG A 186 -30.86 -27.32 -12.45
C ARG A 186 -32.33 -27.72 -12.35
N ASP A 187 -32.70 -28.36 -11.25
CA ASP A 187 -34.06 -28.83 -11.00
C ASP A 187 -34.58 -28.36 -9.64
N ALA A 188 -35.23 -27.19 -9.67
CA ALA A 188 -35.85 -26.57 -8.51
C ALA A 188 -36.97 -27.42 -7.88
N ARG A 189 -37.45 -28.48 -8.55
CA ARG A 189 -38.48 -29.39 -8.02
C ARG A 189 -37.89 -30.45 -7.10
N SER A 190 -36.58 -30.62 -7.07
CA SER A 190 -35.95 -31.57 -6.16
C SER A 190 -36.11 -31.11 -4.70
N HIS A 191 -36.54 -32.01 -3.82
CA HIS A 191 -36.57 -31.76 -2.39
C HIS A 191 -35.12 -31.62 -1.89
N ALA A 192 -34.70 -30.36 -1.68
CA ALA A 192 -33.37 -30.04 -1.17
C ALA A 192 -33.46 -29.57 0.28
N ASP A 193 -32.40 -29.85 1.04
CA ASP A 193 -32.21 -29.31 2.37
C ASP A 193 -32.12 -27.78 2.33
N THR A 194 -32.55 -27.14 3.41
CA THR A 194 -32.52 -25.68 3.60
C THR A 194 -31.12 -25.11 3.38
N SER A 195 -30.06 -25.83 3.78
CA SER A 195 -28.67 -25.42 3.54
C SER A 195 -28.33 -25.36 2.06
N VAL A 196 -28.74 -26.36 1.28
CA VAL A 196 -28.55 -26.43 -0.18
C VAL A 196 -29.28 -25.28 -0.88
N VAL A 197 -30.53 -25.01 -0.50
CA VAL A 197 -31.33 -23.90 -1.04
C VAL A 197 -30.67 -22.55 -0.73
N THR A 198 -30.21 -22.38 0.51
CA THR A 198 -29.53 -21.16 0.96
C THR A 198 -28.21 -20.97 0.22
N PHE A 199 -27.40 -22.02 0.10
CA PHE A 199 -26.13 -21.93 -0.59
C PHE A 199 -26.30 -21.58 -2.08
N LYS A 200 -27.31 -22.19 -2.72
CA LYS A 200 -27.67 -21.90 -4.11
C LYS A 200 -27.98 -20.42 -4.32
N SER A 201 -28.73 -19.78 -3.41
CA SER A 201 -29.12 -18.38 -3.60
C SER A 201 -27.94 -17.42 -3.52
N PHE A 202 -26.88 -17.76 -2.77
CA PHE A 202 -25.66 -16.95 -2.68
C PHE A 202 -24.67 -17.21 -3.81
N VAL A 203 -24.49 -18.47 -4.22
CA VAL A 203 -23.53 -18.83 -5.27
C VAL A 203 -24.08 -18.54 -6.65
N PHE A 204 -25.37 -18.81 -6.86
CA PHE A 204 -26.08 -18.61 -8.12
C PHE A 204 -27.28 -17.67 -7.91
N PRO A 205 -27.03 -16.40 -7.53
CA PRO A 205 -28.07 -15.40 -7.42
C PRO A 205 -28.69 -15.11 -8.80
N PRO A 206 -29.90 -14.53 -8.86
CA PRO A 206 -30.47 -14.02 -10.10
C PRO A 206 -29.51 -13.04 -10.79
N SER A 207 -29.56 -12.96 -12.12
CA SER A 207 -28.61 -12.23 -12.98
C SER A 207 -28.39 -10.74 -12.65
N ASP A 208 -29.27 -10.14 -11.86
CA ASP A 208 -29.34 -8.69 -11.67
C ASP A 208 -28.60 -8.21 -10.40
N SER A 209 -27.95 -9.11 -9.65
CA SER A 209 -27.14 -8.71 -8.48
C SER A 209 -25.74 -8.25 -8.92
N GLU A 210 -25.42 -6.96 -8.76
CA GLU A 210 -24.10 -6.37 -9.07
C GLU A 210 -22.93 -6.98 -8.26
N GLU A 211 -23.21 -7.77 -7.24
CA GLU A 211 -22.20 -8.38 -6.36
C GLU A 211 -22.30 -9.91 -6.29
N ASN A 212 -22.23 -10.57 -7.45
CA ASN A 212 -22.32 -12.03 -7.51
C ASN A 212 -21.02 -12.70 -7.03
N PHE A 213 -21.13 -13.65 -6.08
CA PHE A 213 -20.02 -14.52 -5.66
C PHE A 213 -19.29 -15.15 -6.85
N THR A 214 -20.05 -15.64 -7.84
CA THR A 214 -19.51 -16.24 -9.06
C THR A 214 -18.64 -15.25 -9.84
N GLU A 215 -19.00 -13.96 -9.88
CA GLU A 215 -18.18 -12.95 -10.55
C GLU A 215 -16.86 -12.68 -9.81
N VAL A 216 -16.90 -12.67 -8.47
CA VAL A 216 -15.68 -12.54 -7.66
C VAL A 216 -14.76 -13.74 -7.86
N VAL A 217 -15.30 -14.96 -7.83
CA VAL A 217 -14.55 -16.20 -8.12
C VAL A 217 -13.91 -16.09 -9.50
N ARG A 218 -14.69 -15.72 -10.51
CA ARG A 218 -14.24 -15.58 -11.90
C ARG A 218 -13.13 -14.54 -12.08
N SER A 219 -13.17 -13.47 -11.29
CA SER A 219 -12.22 -12.36 -11.41
C SER A 219 -10.93 -12.55 -10.60
N ASN A 220 -10.94 -13.41 -9.58
CA ASN A 220 -9.85 -13.48 -8.60
C ASN A 220 -9.22 -14.87 -8.45
N LEU A 221 -9.89 -15.93 -8.90
CA LEU A 221 -9.45 -17.31 -8.73
C LEU A 221 -9.16 -18.01 -10.07
N ALA A 222 -8.27 -18.99 -10.01
CA ALA A 222 -8.05 -19.99 -11.04
C ALA A 222 -8.05 -21.38 -10.42
N LEU A 223 -8.66 -22.36 -11.09
CA LEU A 223 -8.49 -23.77 -10.72
C LEU A 223 -7.39 -24.37 -11.58
N LYS A 224 -6.46 -25.10 -10.97
CA LYS A 224 -5.48 -25.92 -11.67
C LYS A 224 -5.89 -27.39 -11.52
N LEU A 225 -6.25 -28.02 -12.63
CA LEU A 225 -6.65 -29.42 -12.66
C LEU A 225 -5.39 -30.28 -12.70
N ILE A 226 -5.30 -31.21 -11.76
CA ILE A 226 -4.21 -32.17 -11.65
C ILE A 226 -4.75 -33.55 -12.04
N SER A 227 -4.15 -34.16 -13.06
CA SER A 227 -4.35 -35.57 -13.42
C SER A 227 -3.09 -36.36 -13.01
N GLU A 228 -3.12 -37.69 -13.12
CA GLU A 228 -1.98 -38.57 -12.84
C GLU A 228 -0.85 -38.29 -13.85
N GLY A 229 -0.05 -37.23 -13.65
CA GLY A 229 0.99 -36.76 -14.58
C GLY A 229 1.43 -35.30 -14.38
N VAL A 230 2.38 -34.82 -15.21
CA VAL A 230 2.96 -33.46 -15.15
C VAL A 230 2.08 -32.39 -15.83
N HIS A 231 1.15 -32.81 -16.69
CA HIS A 231 0.32 -31.88 -17.45
C HIS A 231 -0.84 -31.34 -16.59
N SER A 232 -1.09 -30.03 -16.68
CA SER A 232 -2.20 -29.39 -15.97
C SER A 232 -3.10 -28.62 -16.92
N ALA A 233 -4.40 -28.79 -16.79
CA ALA A 233 -5.39 -27.86 -17.31
C ALA A 233 -5.66 -26.75 -16.28
N SER A 234 -6.18 -25.62 -16.74
CA SER A 234 -6.58 -24.51 -15.90
C SER A 234 -7.99 -24.05 -16.24
N ILE A 235 -8.72 -23.57 -15.24
CA ILE A 235 -10.07 -23.06 -15.39
C ILE A 235 -10.14 -21.68 -14.76
N THR A 236 -10.64 -20.71 -15.52
CA THR A 236 -10.68 -19.30 -15.13
C THR A 236 -12.03 -18.67 -15.46
N GLY A 237 -12.26 -17.48 -14.91
CA GLY A 237 -13.47 -16.70 -15.18
C GLY A 237 -13.42 -15.84 -16.44
N GLY A 238 -12.46 -16.09 -17.34
CA GLY A 238 -12.36 -15.40 -18.63
C GLY A 238 -11.32 -14.27 -18.67
N LYS A 239 -10.96 -13.67 -17.53
CA LYS A 239 -9.89 -12.67 -17.45
C LYS A 239 -8.54 -13.35 -17.20
N ASP A 240 -7.60 -13.18 -18.13
CA ASP A 240 -6.22 -13.61 -17.95
C ASP A 240 -5.47 -12.59 -17.07
N SER A 241 -5.59 -12.75 -15.74
CA SER A 241 -4.85 -11.93 -14.75
C SER A 241 -3.67 -12.72 -14.22
N ALA A 242 -2.49 -12.09 -14.18
CA ALA A 242 -1.29 -12.70 -13.61
C ALA A 242 -1.36 -12.93 -12.09
N ASN A 243 -2.34 -12.32 -11.41
CA ASN A 243 -2.47 -12.30 -9.96
C ASN A 243 -3.62 -13.16 -9.43
N LEU A 244 -4.12 -14.13 -10.21
CA LEU A 244 -5.19 -15.02 -9.74
C LEU A 244 -4.66 -15.96 -8.65
N THR A 245 -5.43 -16.09 -7.57
CA THR A 245 -5.14 -17.10 -6.55
C THR A 245 -5.49 -18.48 -7.12
N THR A 246 -4.53 -19.39 -7.11
CA THR A 246 -4.71 -20.72 -7.73
C THR A 246 -5.12 -21.76 -6.69
N LEU A 247 -6.19 -22.50 -6.97
CA LEU A 247 -6.60 -23.67 -6.19
C LEU A 247 -6.33 -24.94 -7.02
N ASN A 248 -5.52 -25.83 -6.48
CA ASN A 248 -5.23 -27.12 -7.09
C ASN A 248 -6.36 -28.11 -6.77
N ILE A 249 -6.96 -28.71 -7.80
CA ILE A 249 -8.02 -29.71 -7.64
C ILE A 249 -7.74 -30.97 -8.45
N SER A 250 -8.19 -32.11 -7.94
CA SER A 250 -8.18 -33.37 -8.68
C SER A 250 -9.08 -33.25 -9.91
N PHE A 251 -8.59 -33.68 -11.06
CA PHE A 251 -9.39 -33.72 -12.29
C PHE A 251 -10.62 -34.65 -12.19
N ARG A 252 -10.64 -35.60 -11.25
CA ARG A 252 -11.83 -36.42 -11.00
C ARG A 252 -12.96 -35.63 -10.31
N GLU A 253 -12.67 -34.46 -9.75
CA GLU A 253 -13.60 -33.65 -8.94
C GLU A 253 -13.97 -32.33 -9.63
N ILE A 254 -14.32 -32.40 -10.93
CA ILE A 254 -14.59 -31.22 -11.76
C ILE A 254 -15.86 -30.43 -11.42
N SER A 255 -16.65 -30.79 -10.41
CA SER A 255 -17.93 -30.09 -10.19
C SER A 255 -17.74 -28.60 -9.92
N LEU A 256 -16.64 -28.21 -9.25
CA LEU A 256 -16.27 -26.80 -9.02
C LEU A 256 -16.06 -25.98 -10.30
N CYS A 257 -15.83 -26.63 -11.43
CA CYS A 257 -15.68 -25.98 -12.73
C CYS A 257 -16.93 -25.18 -13.12
N SER A 258 -18.11 -25.56 -12.59
CA SER A 258 -19.39 -24.88 -12.77
C SER A 258 -19.40 -23.39 -12.35
N LEU A 259 -18.46 -22.97 -11.50
CA LEU A 259 -18.31 -21.56 -11.07
C LEU A 259 -17.56 -20.71 -12.10
N PHE A 260 -16.89 -21.35 -13.04
CA PHE A 260 -16.03 -20.70 -14.02
C PHE A 260 -16.64 -20.78 -15.41
N CYS A 261 -16.04 -20.08 -16.38
CA CYS A 261 -16.58 -20.03 -17.74
C CYS A 261 -15.56 -20.34 -18.84
N ARG A 262 -14.27 -20.42 -18.51
CA ARG A 262 -13.19 -20.73 -19.45
C ARG A 262 -12.38 -21.93 -18.98
N LEU A 263 -12.27 -22.94 -19.83
CA LEU A 263 -11.38 -24.08 -19.65
C LEU A 263 -10.21 -23.94 -20.64
N SER A 264 -8.97 -24.01 -20.14
CA SER A 264 -7.75 -23.93 -20.93
C SER A 264 -6.85 -25.12 -20.63
N MET A 265 -6.46 -25.87 -21.64
CA MET A 265 -5.63 -27.08 -21.49
C MET A 265 -4.68 -27.29 -22.65
N ASN A 266 -3.55 -27.96 -22.41
CA ASN A 266 -2.71 -28.42 -23.52
C ASN A 266 -3.33 -29.65 -24.20
N PHE A 267 -2.93 -29.90 -25.44
CA PHE A 267 -3.44 -31.01 -26.23
C PHE A 267 -3.16 -32.37 -25.57
N ASN A 268 -1.97 -32.58 -25.01
CA ASN A 268 -1.62 -33.86 -24.37
C ASN A 268 -2.52 -34.20 -23.18
N PHE A 269 -2.91 -33.20 -22.39
CA PHE A 269 -3.87 -33.36 -21.31
C PHE A 269 -5.24 -33.76 -21.85
N LEU A 270 -5.71 -33.12 -22.93
CA LEU A 270 -6.96 -33.48 -23.59
C LEU A 270 -6.91 -34.93 -24.09
N GLU A 271 -5.88 -35.30 -24.86
CA GLU A 271 -5.73 -36.64 -25.44
C GLU A 271 -5.77 -37.73 -24.37
N THR A 272 -5.06 -37.53 -23.26
CA THR A 272 -5.00 -38.51 -22.16
C THR A 272 -6.32 -38.62 -21.40
N ASN A 273 -7.15 -37.57 -21.41
CA ASN A 273 -8.32 -37.45 -20.52
C ASN A 273 -9.65 -37.29 -21.28
N ILE A 274 -9.69 -37.52 -22.59
CA ILE A 274 -10.87 -37.24 -23.43
C ILE A 274 -12.10 -38.05 -23.00
N ASP A 275 -11.91 -39.32 -22.63
CA ASP A 275 -12.99 -40.18 -22.17
C ASP A 275 -13.62 -39.67 -20.87
N HIS A 276 -12.80 -39.15 -19.96
CA HIS A 276 -13.27 -38.55 -18.72
C HIS A 276 -14.00 -37.23 -18.97
N PHE A 277 -13.52 -36.39 -19.90
CA PHE A 277 -14.25 -35.19 -20.34
C PHE A 277 -15.61 -35.54 -20.95
N ASN A 278 -15.67 -36.56 -21.79
CA ASN A 278 -16.92 -37.00 -22.42
C ASN A 278 -17.89 -37.58 -21.39
N THR A 279 -17.39 -38.33 -20.40
CA THR A 279 -18.20 -38.85 -19.29
C THR A 279 -18.72 -37.71 -18.41
N SER A 280 -17.83 -36.83 -17.97
CA SER A 280 -18.11 -35.61 -17.20
C SER A 280 -19.12 -34.67 -17.86
N TYR A 281 -19.04 -34.55 -19.19
CA TYR A 281 -19.98 -33.78 -20.00
C TYR A 281 -21.40 -34.36 -19.95
N ARG A 282 -21.53 -35.70 -20.04
CA ARG A 282 -22.84 -36.37 -19.95
C ARG A 282 -23.50 -36.18 -18.58
N GLU A 283 -22.71 -35.97 -17.54
CA GLU A 283 -23.17 -35.61 -16.19
C GLU A 283 -23.49 -34.11 -16.02
N ASN A 284 -23.37 -33.34 -17.11
CA ASN A 284 -23.62 -31.90 -17.18
C ASN A 284 -22.69 -31.06 -16.28
N LEU A 285 -21.60 -31.58 -15.72
CA LEU A 285 -20.75 -30.86 -14.76
C LEU A 285 -20.02 -29.63 -15.35
N LEU A 286 -19.98 -29.50 -16.68
CA LEU A 286 -19.26 -28.46 -17.41
C LEU A 286 -20.17 -27.43 -18.11
N ASP A 287 -21.46 -27.37 -17.78
CA ASP A 287 -22.45 -26.49 -18.45
C ASP A 287 -22.12 -25.00 -18.41
N SER A 288 -21.38 -24.55 -17.40
CA SER A 288 -20.99 -23.15 -17.27
C SER A 288 -19.82 -22.76 -18.18
N ILE A 289 -19.08 -23.74 -18.70
CA ILE A 289 -17.93 -23.52 -19.56
C ILE A 289 -18.45 -23.07 -20.92
N THR A 290 -18.34 -21.77 -21.15
CA THR A 290 -18.77 -21.14 -22.40
C THR A 290 -17.61 -20.94 -23.37
N SER A 291 -16.36 -21.00 -22.86
CA SER A 291 -15.13 -20.85 -23.64
C SER A 291 -14.20 -22.03 -23.41
N LEU A 292 -13.76 -22.66 -24.50
CA LEU A 292 -12.75 -23.70 -24.50
C LEU A 292 -11.50 -23.21 -25.22
N GLU A 293 -10.34 -23.44 -24.62
CA GLU A 293 -9.04 -23.12 -25.17
C GLU A 293 -8.14 -24.35 -25.13
N ILE A 294 -7.61 -24.75 -26.28
CA ILE A 294 -6.68 -25.88 -26.40
C ILE A 294 -5.38 -25.34 -26.97
N PHE A 295 -4.27 -25.59 -26.29
CA PHE A 295 -2.94 -25.11 -26.69
C PHE A 295 -1.93 -26.25 -26.89
N ASP A 296 -0.73 -25.91 -27.34
CA ASP A 296 0.33 -26.84 -27.74
C ASP A 296 -0.11 -27.81 -28.87
N ILE A 297 -0.87 -27.31 -29.85
CA ILE A 297 -1.22 -28.08 -31.05
C ILE A 297 -0.10 -27.89 -32.09
N ASP A 298 0.80 -28.86 -32.20
CA ASP A 298 1.93 -28.84 -33.13
C ASP A 298 1.94 -30.08 -34.06
N GLU A 299 2.89 -30.09 -35.00
CA GLU A 299 3.14 -31.20 -35.93
C GLU A 299 3.96 -32.34 -35.32
N VAL A 300 4.29 -32.27 -34.02
CA VAL A 300 5.07 -33.29 -33.33
C VAL A 300 4.10 -34.36 -32.80
N PRO A 301 4.31 -35.65 -33.13
CA PRO A 301 3.47 -36.71 -32.61
C PRO A 301 3.63 -36.83 -31.09
N SER A 302 2.54 -37.14 -30.38
CA SER A 302 2.59 -37.49 -28.96
C SER A 302 3.55 -38.67 -28.74
N ALA A 303 4.22 -38.71 -27.59
CA ALA A 303 5.29 -39.69 -27.31
C ALA A 303 4.89 -41.16 -27.54
N ASN A 304 3.59 -41.48 -27.42
CA ASN A 304 3.05 -42.83 -27.58
C ASN A 304 2.77 -43.25 -29.04
N LEU A 305 2.86 -42.31 -30.00
CA LEU A 305 2.46 -42.52 -31.40
C LEU A 305 3.63 -42.35 -32.40
N GLY A 306 4.87 -42.33 -31.90
CA GLY A 306 6.06 -42.26 -32.75
C GLY A 306 6.05 -43.41 -33.78
N GLY A 307 6.03 -43.06 -35.08
CA GLY A 307 6.10 -44.01 -36.19
C GLY A 307 4.80 -44.27 -36.96
N PHE A 308 3.64 -43.79 -36.49
CA PHE A 308 2.36 -43.99 -37.20
C PHE A 308 2.02 -42.93 -38.26
N PHE A 309 2.72 -41.79 -38.26
CA PHE A 309 2.41 -40.66 -39.12
C PHE A 309 3.51 -40.44 -40.16
N GLU A 310 3.12 -40.33 -41.43
CA GLU A 310 4.04 -40.09 -42.54
C GLU A 310 4.43 -38.61 -42.68
N SER A 311 3.58 -37.70 -42.20
CA SER A 311 3.81 -36.26 -42.27
C SER A 311 3.27 -35.48 -41.06
N GLY A 312 3.78 -34.25 -40.85
CA GLY A 312 3.25 -33.33 -39.84
C GLY A 312 1.77 -32.97 -40.06
N ARG A 313 1.31 -32.98 -41.32
CA ARG A 313 -0.11 -32.83 -41.67
C ARG A 313 -0.97 -33.97 -41.10
N ASP A 314 -0.48 -35.20 -41.12
CA ASP A 314 -1.21 -36.35 -40.59
C ASP A 314 -1.35 -36.25 -39.07
N VAL A 315 -0.29 -35.80 -38.39
CA VAL A 315 -0.32 -35.49 -36.96
C VAL A 315 -1.38 -34.43 -36.66
N LEU A 316 -1.41 -33.32 -37.39
CA LEU A 316 -2.40 -32.25 -37.18
C LEU A 316 -3.83 -32.73 -37.44
N ASN A 317 -4.06 -33.50 -38.50
CA ASN A 317 -5.38 -34.07 -38.79
C ASN A 317 -5.84 -35.01 -37.67
N TYR A 318 -4.94 -35.84 -37.13
CA TYR A 318 -5.22 -36.68 -35.98
C TYR A 318 -5.59 -35.85 -34.75
N LYS A 319 -4.77 -34.85 -34.38
CA LYS A 319 -5.05 -33.97 -33.22
C LYS A 319 -6.40 -33.26 -33.36
N LEU A 320 -6.70 -32.74 -34.55
CA LEU A 320 -7.98 -32.07 -34.81
C LEU A 320 -9.17 -33.02 -34.82
N SER A 321 -8.98 -34.28 -35.23
CA SER A 321 -10.03 -35.30 -35.15
C SER A 321 -10.39 -35.64 -33.70
N ILE A 322 -9.40 -35.68 -32.79
CA ILE A 322 -9.61 -35.84 -31.35
C ILE A 322 -10.35 -34.64 -30.77
N ILE A 323 -9.93 -33.42 -31.12
CA ILE A 323 -10.63 -32.21 -30.67
C ILE A 323 -12.08 -32.26 -31.13
N ASN A 324 -12.32 -32.61 -32.38
CA ASN A 324 -13.66 -32.70 -32.97
C ASN A 324 -14.54 -33.79 -32.35
N SER A 325 -13.96 -34.85 -31.77
CA SER A 325 -14.72 -35.92 -31.10
C SER A 325 -15.10 -35.58 -29.66
N MET A 326 -14.63 -34.44 -29.12
CA MET A 326 -14.94 -34.01 -27.75
C MET A 326 -16.39 -33.55 -27.63
N CYS A 327 -17.19 -34.22 -26.78
CA CYS A 327 -18.60 -33.89 -26.58
C CYS A 327 -18.81 -32.47 -26.02
N LEU A 328 -17.82 -31.91 -25.31
CA LEU A 328 -17.89 -30.55 -24.76
C LEU A 328 -18.10 -29.47 -25.84
N LEU A 329 -17.68 -29.72 -27.08
CA LEU A 329 -17.86 -28.81 -28.21
C LEU A 329 -19.34 -28.51 -28.51
N GLU A 330 -20.27 -29.34 -28.06
CA GLU A 330 -21.69 -29.14 -28.32
C GLU A 330 -22.31 -27.96 -27.54
N ARG A 331 -21.72 -27.60 -26.38
CA ARG A 331 -22.25 -26.61 -25.41
C ARG A 331 -21.41 -25.35 -25.25
N VAL A 332 -20.12 -25.40 -25.55
CA VAL A 332 -19.28 -24.21 -25.53
C VAL A 332 -19.74 -23.25 -26.62
N ASN A 333 -19.72 -21.95 -26.35
CA ASN A 333 -20.10 -20.94 -27.35
C ASN A 333 -18.89 -20.39 -28.10
N LYS A 334 -17.69 -20.71 -27.61
CA LYS A 334 -16.43 -20.21 -28.15
C LYS A 334 -15.33 -21.26 -27.98
N VAL A 335 -14.69 -21.62 -29.08
CA VAL A 335 -13.49 -22.47 -29.09
C VAL A 335 -12.32 -21.67 -29.62
N THR A 336 -11.19 -21.75 -28.91
CA THR A 336 -9.90 -21.17 -29.30
C THR A 336 -8.86 -22.27 -29.40
N LEU A 337 -8.22 -22.40 -30.56
CA LEU A 337 -7.15 -23.37 -30.77
C LEU A 337 -5.82 -22.63 -30.91
N LYS A 338 -4.80 -23.01 -30.14
CA LYS A 338 -3.46 -22.43 -30.23
C LYS A 338 -2.50 -23.45 -30.85
N PHE A 339 -2.09 -23.14 -32.08
CA PHE A 339 -1.12 -23.92 -32.82
C PHE A 339 0.29 -23.40 -32.57
N TYR A 340 1.25 -24.30 -32.53
CA TYR A 340 2.67 -23.98 -32.34
C TYR A 340 3.50 -24.59 -33.46
N LYS A 341 4.34 -23.78 -34.11
CA LYS A 341 5.31 -24.18 -35.14
C LYS A 341 4.74 -25.04 -36.28
N CYS A 342 3.48 -24.82 -36.67
CA CYS A 342 2.84 -25.56 -37.75
C CYS A 342 3.25 -25.01 -39.13
N THR A 343 3.61 -25.90 -40.04
CA THR A 343 4.14 -25.55 -41.39
C THR A 343 3.24 -26.03 -42.52
N SER A 344 2.51 -27.12 -42.30
CA SER A 344 1.72 -27.83 -43.29
C SER A 344 0.34 -27.21 -43.44
N PRO A 345 -0.08 -26.78 -44.65
CA PRO A 345 -1.43 -26.25 -44.83
C PRO A 345 -2.48 -27.35 -44.57
N LEU A 346 -3.60 -26.95 -43.97
CA LEU A 346 -4.73 -27.82 -43.65
C LEU A 346 -5.90 -27.58 -44.61
N ALA A 347 -6.72 -28.61 -44.84
CA ALA A 347 -7.93 -28.46 -45.61
C ALA A 347 -8.97 -27.64 -44.82
N THR A 348 -9.65 -26.70 -45.49
CA THR A 348 -10.72 -25.87 -44.91
C THR A 348 -11.75 -26.68 -44.15
N ILE A 349 -12.09 -27.88 -44.65
CA ILE A 349 -13.09 -28.78 -44.04
C ILE A 349 -12.71 -29.21 -42.62
N THR A 350 -11.42 -29.35 -42.31
CA THR A 350 -10.94 -29.77 -40.99
C THR A 350 -11.35 -28.78 -39.90
N PHE A 351 -11.26 -27.48 -40.19
CA PHE A 351 -11.71 -26.45 -39.26
C PHE A 351 -13.22 -26.28 -39.23
N ILE A 352 -13.90 -26.55 -40.34
CA ILE A 352 -15.36 -26.38 -40.45
C ILE A 352 -16.11 -27.33 -39.51
N ASN A 353 -15.56 -28.52 -39.29
CA ASN A 353 -16.18 -29.54 -38.46
C ASN A 353 -16.18 -29.18 -36.96
N ILE A 354 -15.23 -28.36 -36.51
CA ILE A 354 -15.12 -27.95 -35.11
C ILE A 354 -16.18 -26.88 -34.81
N LYS A 355 -17.24 -27.31 -34.12
CA LYS A 355 -18.37 -26.45 -33.73
C LYS A 355 -17.88 -25.28 -32.86
N TYR A 356 -18.41 -24.09 -33.12
CA TYR A 356 -18.09 -22.85 -32.39
C TYR A 356 -16.61 -22.43 -32.38
N LEU A 357 -15.82 -22.90 -33.34
CA LEU A 357 -14.47 -22.41 -33.58
C LEU A 357 -14.50 -20.92 -33.95
N ASP A 358 -14.19 -20.08 -32.97
CA ASP A 358 -14.23 -18.62 -33.08
C ASP A 358 -12.87 -18.04 -33.43
N CYS A 359 -11.81 -18.60 -32.82
CA CYS A 359 -10.47 -18.05 -32.87
C CYS A 359 -9.40 -19.13 -33.03
N ILE A 360 -8.40 -18.87 -33.86
CA ILE A 360 -7.17 -19.64 -33.94
C ILE A 360 -6.01 -18.72 -33.57
N VAL A 361 -5.14 -19.19 -32.69
CA VAL A 361 -3.87 -18.54 -32.35
C VAL A 361 -2.75 -19.30 -33.04
N CYS A 362 -1.96 -18.62 -33.85
CA CYS A 362 -0.84 -19.20 -34.58
C CYS A 362 0.45 -18.71 -33.95
N GLU A 363 1.10 -19.54 -33.14
CA GLU A 363 2.41 -19.25 -32.55
C GLU A 363 3.52 -19.83 -33.43
N CYS A 364 4.37 -18.97 -33.99
CA CYS A 364 5.49 -19.32 -34.86
C CYS A 364 5.10 -20.23 -36.05
N CYS A 365 3.88 -20.11 -36.57
CA CYS A 365 3.40 -20.92 -37.71
C CYS A 365 3.81 -20.28 -39.05
N SER A 366 3.91 -21.10 -40.10
CA SER A 366 4.24 -20.63 -41.46
C SER A 366 3.09 -19.88 -42.13
N ASP A 367 3.41 -19.03 -43.11
CA ASP A 367 2.45 -18.34 -43.97
C ASP A 367 1.49 -19.32 -44.67
N ASN A 368 1.98 -20.47 -45.14
CA ASN A 368 1.16 -21.50 -45.78
C ASN A 368 0.09 -22.04 -44.84
N PHE A 369 0.44 -22.28 -43.57
CA PHE A 369 -0.52 -22.69 -42.55
C PHE A 369 -1.53 -21.58 -42.27
N ILE A 370 -1.06 -20.36 -42.00
CA ILE A 370 -1.90 -19.21 -41.63
C ILE A 370 -2.92 -18.88 -42.74
N THR A 371 -2.47 -18.88 -44.00
CA THR A 371 -3.31 -18.60 -45.17
C THR A 371 -4.32 -19.72 -45.49
N SER A 372 -4.09 -20.94 -44.98
CA SER A 372 -5.06 -22.05 -45.11
C SER A 372 -6.27 -21.92 -44.17
N ILE A 373 -6.24 -20.98 -43.21
CA ILE A 373 -7.33 -20.80 -42.24
C ILE A 373 -8.54 -20.11 -42.89
N PRO A 374 -9.76 -20.68 -42.77
CA PRO A 374 -10.97 -20.10 -43.34
C PRO A 374 -11.24 -18.66 -42.85
N HIS A 375 -11.60 -17.75 -43.78
CA HIS A 375 -11.85 -16.33 -43.49
C HIS A 375 -12.91 -16.04 -42.41
N ARG A 376 -13.81 -16.98 -42.12
CA ARG A 376 -14.83 -16.83 -41.08
C ARG A 376 -14.28 -16.96 -39.65
N ILE A 377 -13.11 -17.57 -39.48
CA ILE A 377 -12.47 -17.82 -38.18
C ILE A 377 -11.51 -16.66 -37.91
N LYS A 378 -11.51 -16.13 -36.69
CA LYS A 378 -10.58 -15.05 -36.30
C LYS A 378 -9.18 -15.62 -36.11
N VAL A 379 -8.17 -14.90 -36.56
CA VAL A 379 -6.77 -15.33 -36.40
C VAL A 379 -6.00 -14.37 -35.50
N MET A 380 -5.26 -14.91 -34.53
CA MET A 380 -4.27 -14.17 -33.75
C MET A 380 -2.89 -14.74 -34.05
N ILE A 381 -2.00 -13.94 -34.58
CA ILE A 381 -0.64 -14.38 -34.95
C ILE A 381 0.31 -13.99 -33.82
N ILE A 382 1.13 -14.92 -33.36
CA ILE A 382 2.18 -14.68 -32.36
C ILE A 382 3.49 -15.19 -32.96
N ASP A 383 4.49 -14.33 -33.06
CA ASP A 383 5.82 -14.70 -33.54
C ASP A 383 6.87 -14.40 -32.47
N ARG A 384 7.67 -15.41 -32.08
CA ARG A 384 8.58 -15.34 -30.92
C ARG A 384 10.04 -15.69 -31.23
N GLU A 385 10.41 -15.94 -32.48
CA GLU A 385 11.73 -16.51 -32.77
C GLU A 385 12.84 -15.45 -32.87
N PRO A 386 13.91 -15.57 -32.06
CA PRO A 386 15.14 -14.82 -32.25
C PRO A 386 15.90 -15.47 -33.42
N GLN A 387 15.57 -15.11 -34.65
CA GLN A 387 16.34 -15.56 -35.80
C GLN A 387 17.48 -14.56 -36.08
N THR A 388 18.67 -15.11 -36.32
CA THR A 388 19.89 -14.38 -36.70
C THR A 388 19.82 -13.75 -38.11
N GLY A 389 18.65 -13.76 -38.75
CA GLY A 389 18.42 -13.23 -40.08
C GLY A 389 17.20 -12.30 -40.14
N ALA A 390 17.26 -11.32 -41.03
CA ALA A 390 16.13 -10.47 -41.38
C ALA A 390 14.95 -11.33 -41.84
N ARG A 391 13.79 -11.21 -41.17
CA ARG A 391 12.60 -11.97 -41.52
C ARG A 391 11.72 -11.15 -42.45
N GLN A 392 11.21 -11.77 -43.51
CA GLN A 392 10.10 -11.19 -44.28
C GLN A 392 8.86 -11.12 -43.39
N ILE A 393 8.11 -10.03 -43.50
CA ILE A 393 6.86 -9.83 -42.75
C ILE A 393 5.86 -10.92 -43.18
N ILE A 394 5.41 -11.73 -42.22
CA ILE A 394 4.36 -12.73 -42.43
C ILE A 394 3.15 -12.07 -43.09
N THR A 395 2.63 -12.70 -44.15
CA THR A 395 1.41 -12.21 -44.81
C THR A 395 0.24 -12.27 -43.84
N ILE A 396 -0.23 -11.11 -43.37
CA ILE A 396 -1.34 -11.02 -42.41
C ILE A 396 -2.67 -11.24 -43.17
N PRO A 397 -3.42 -12.32 -42.89
CA PRO A 397 -4.65 -12.61 -43.61
C PRO A 397 -5.77 -11.64 -43.19
N GLY A 398 -6.75 -11.42 -44.08
CA GLY A 398 -7.82 -10.42 -43.86
C GLY A 398 -8.71 -10.67 -42.63
N ASN A 399 -8.75 -11.90 -42.12
CA ASN A 399 -9.46 -12.34 -40.91
C ASN A 399 -8.61 -12.30 -39.63
N ALA A 400 -7.36 -11.83 -39.70
CA ALA A 400 -6.55 -11.58 -38.51
C ALA A 400 -7.18 -10.48 -37.65
N ILE A 401 -7.32 -10.76 -36.35
CA ILE A 401 -7.80 -9.82 -35.34
C ILE A 401 -6.67 -9.28 -34.47
N GLY A 402 -5.53 -9.96 -34.42
CA GLY A 402 -4.42 -9.57 -33.58
C GLY A 402 -3.09 -10.14 -34.06
N VAL A 403 -2.02 -9.41 -33.75
CA VAL A 403 -0.64 -9.75 -34.09
C VAL A 403 0.26 -9.45 -32.90
N SER A 404 1.17 -10.36 -32.60
CA SER A 404 2.16 -10.25 -31.52
C SER A 404 3.52 -10.62 -32.09
N TRP A 405 4.51 -9.74 -31.94
CA TRP A 405 5.89 -9.99 -32.35
C TRP A 405 6.82 -9.84 -31.15
N GLN A 406 7.70 -10.80 -30.95
CA GLN A 406 8.61 -10.83 -29.83
C GLN A 406 10.02 -11.22 -30.27
N ASN A 407 11.01 -10.40 -29.91
CA ASN A 407 12.42 -10.58 -30.26
C ASN A 407 12.69 -10.63 -31.78
N CYS A 408 11.89 -9.94 -32.60
CA CYS A 408 12.05 -9.91 -34.05
C CYS A 408 12.92 -8.74 -34.53
N ILE A 409 13.63 -8.91 -35.65
CA ILE A 409 14.37 -7.85 -36.34
C ILE A 409 13.68 -7.60 -37.69
N PHE A 410 13.23 -6.36 -37.90
CA PHE A 410 12.56 -5.94 -39.13
C PHE A 410 13.49 -5.06 -39.96
N THR A 411 13.70 -5.46 -41.22
CA THR A 411 14.45 -4.67 -42.22
C THR A 411 13.54 -3.82 -43.10
N GLU A 412 12.23 -3.94 -42.96
CA GLU A 412 11.23 -3.21 -43.74
C GLU A 412 10.23 -2.51 -42.83
N ASN A 413 9.51 -1.52 -43.38
CA ASN A 413 8.42 -0.84 -42.69
C ASN A 413 7.28 -1.83 -42.38
N LEU A 414 6.78 -1.79 -41.15
CA LEU A 414 5.65 -2.61 -40.71
C LEU A 414 4.35 -1.82 -40.83
N GLU A 415 3.55 -2.09 -41.86
CA GLU A 415 2.20 -1.53 -41.99
C GLU A 415 1.12 -2.52 -41.52
N THR A 416 0.37 -2.17 -40.47
CA THR A 416 -0.65 -3.06 -39.93
C THR A 416 -1.94 -2.97 -40.76
N PRO A 417 -2.57 -4.09 -41.15
CA PRO A 417 -3.86 -4.07 -41.85
C PRO A 417 -4.99 -3.44 -41.03
N LYS A 418 -5.97 -2.85 -41.73
CA LYS A 418 -7.14 -2.18 -41.12
C LYS A 418 -8.07 -3.12 -40.31
N CYS A 419 -7.94 -4.44 -40.47
CA CYS A 419 -8.74 -5.43 -39.74
C CYS A 419 -8.22 -5.70 -38.31
N ILE A 420 -6.95 -5.40 -38.04
CA ILE A 420 -6.29 -5.69 -36.76
C ILE A 420 -6.90 -4.86 -35.62
N ARG A 421 -7.22 -5.55 -34.52
CA ARG A 421 -7.76 -4.98 -33.28
C ARG A 421 -6.72 -4.94 -32.17
N PHE A 422 -5.76 -5.86 -32.16
CA PHE A 422 -4.75 -5.97 -31.11
C PHE A 422 -3.35 -6.08 -31.71
N ILE A 423 -2.42 -5.26 -31.23
CA ILE A 423 -1.03 -5.27 -31.66
C ILE A 423 -0.17 -5.38 -30.41
N GLU A 424 0.70 -6.37 -30.33
CA GLU A 424 1.73 -6.47 -29.29
C GLU A 424 3.11 -6.59 -29.96
N ILE A 425 4.07 -5.76 -29.55
CA ILE A 425 5.43 -5.77 -30.07
C ILE A 425 6.36 -5.68 -28.87
N SER A 426 7.26 -6.64 -28.70
CA SER A 426 8.09 -6.75 -27.50
C SER A 426 9.52 -7.08 -27.87
N ARG A 427 10.47 -6.25 -27.44
CA ARG A 427 11.91 -6.49 -27.65
C ARG A 427 12.29 -6.64 -29.13
N CYS A 428 11.61 -5.93 -30.02
CA CYS A 428 11.90 -5.97 -31.46
C CYS A 428 12.85 -4.83 -31.87
N GLN A 429 13.48 -4.96 -33.03
CA GLN A 429 14.36 -3.95 -33.62
C GLN A 429 13.87 -3.58 -35.02
N PHE A 430 13.81 -2.29 -35.35
CA PHE A 430 13.30 -1.80 -36.64
C PHE A 430 14.33 -1.03 -37.47
N GLY A 431 15.56 -0.80 -37.00
CA GLY A 431 16.53 0.04 -37.72
C GLY A 431 15.95 1.43 -38.01
N GLU A 432 16.09 1.91 -39.25
CA GLU A 432 15.47 3.17 -39.71
C GLU A 432 13.97 3.01 -40.09
N ASN A 433 13.44 1.80 -40.04
CA ASN A 433 12.07 1.52 -40.47
C ASN A 433 11.03 2.04 -39.49
N GLN A 434 9.84 2.27 -40.05
CA GLN A 434 8.68 2.78 -39.34
C GLN A 434 7.63 1.68 -39.12
N ILE A 435 6.90 1.80 -38.01
CA ILE A 435 5.71 1.02 -37.71
C ILE A 435 4.50 1.91 -37.97
N LYS A 436 3.75 1.59 -39.02
CA LYS A 436 2.58 2.36 -39.43
C LYS A 436 1.31 1.63 -39.01
N ILE A 437 0.59 2.24 -38.06
CA ILE A 437 -0.66 1.71 -37.52
C ILE A 437 -1.83 2.57 -38.03
N THR A 438 -2.62 2.01 -38.95
CA THR A 438 -3.72 2.73 -39.64
C THR A 438 -5.12 2.28 -39.22
N SER A 439 -5.23 1.30 -38.31
CA SER A 439 -6.51 0.68 -37.97
C SER A 439 -7.36 1.53 -37.02
N LYS A 440 -8.46 2.09 -37.52
CA LYS A 440 -9.52 2.71 -36.70
C LYS A 440 -10.26 1.72 -35.79
N ARG A 441 -10.08 0.41 -36.03
CA ARG A 441 -10.70 -0.68 -35.23
C ARG A 441 -9.78 -1.19 -34.13
N CYS A 442 -8.59 -0.62 -34.01
CA CYS A 442 -7.63 -1.01 -32.98
C CYS A 442 -8.21 -0.72 -31.59
N LYS A 443 -8.24 -1.75 -30.76
CA LYS A 443 -8.68 -1.70 -29.36
C LYS A 443 -7.51 -1.78 -28.39
N GLY A 444 -6.38 -2.35 -28.81
CA GLY A 444 -5.19 -2.49 -27.97
C GLY A 444 -3.91 -2.44 -28.78
N ILE A 445 -2.95 -1.61 -28.35
CA ILE A 445 -1.59 -1.56 -28.89
C ILE A 445 -0.65 -1.59 -27.69
N LYS A 446 0.30 -2.51 -27.67
CA LYS A 446 1.30 -2.61 -26.62
C LYS A 446 2.67 -2.86 -27.23
N ILE A 447 3.49 -1.82 -27.25
CA ILE A 447 4.87 -1.86 -27.74
C ILE A 447 5.78 -1.69 -26.53
N THR A 448 6.65 -2.64 -26.26
CA THR A 448 7.55 -2.63 -25.11
C THR A 448 8.98 -2.96 -25.51
N ASN A 449 9.93 -2.27 -24.88
CA ASN A 449 11.38 -2.51 -25.03
C ASN A 449 11.81 -2.53 -26.50
N THR A 450 11.19 -1.70 -27.32
CA THR A 450 11.33 -1.69 -28.78
C THR A 450 11.62 -0.26 -29.18
N SER A 451 12.71 -0.04 -29.91
CA SER A 451 13.00 1.25 -30.51
C SER A 451 12.47 1.26 -31.93
N ALA A 452 11.59 2.22 -32.23
CA ALA A 452 10.93 2.33 -33.52
C ALA A 452 10.33 3.73 -33.70
N ASN A 453 10.25 4.15 -34.96
CA ASN A 453 9.44 5.29 -35.37
C ASN A 453 8.01 4.80 -35.62
N LEU A 454 7.03 5.34 -34.90
CA LEU A 454 5.62 4.98 -35.01
C LEU A 454 4.86 6.06 -35.77
N VAL A 455 4.08 5.64 -36.76
CA VAL A 455 3.08 6.46 -37.44
C VAL A 455 1.69 5.96 -37.03
N LEU A 456 1.07 6.65 -36.08
CA LEU A 456 -0.21 6.30 -35.47
C LEU A 456 -1.32 7.15 -36.08
N GLN A 457 -2.18 6.58 -36.93
CA GLN A 457 -3.28 7.34 -37.52
C GLN A 457 -4.60 7.13 -36.77
N ASN A 458 -5.17 8.21 -36.22
CA ASN A 458 -6.43 8.20 -35.45
C ASN A 458 -6.36 7.46 -34.10
N ILE A 459 -5.18 7.26 -33.53
CA ILE A 459 -5.02 6.64 -32.20
C ILE A 459 -4.77 7.74 -31.18
N ALA A 460 -5.82 8.07 -30.42
CA ALA A 460 -5.78 9.04 -29.33
C ALA A 460 -5.19 10.44 -29.65
N GLY A 461 -5.13 10.82 -30.92
CA GLY A 461 -4.59 12.11 -31.37
C GLY A 461 -3.10 12.13 -31.65
N PHE A 462 -2.39 11.00 -31.52
CA PHE A 462 -1.01 10.88 -31.97
C PHE A 462 -0.93 10.85 -33.50
N CYS A 463 0.21 11.26 -34.06
CA CYS A 463 0.55 11.17 -35.48
C CYS A 463 1.92 10.47 -35.63
N ASN A 464 3.03 11.16 -35.37
CA ASN A 464 4.37 10.57 -35.34
C ASN A 464 4.93 10.54 -33.92
N LEU A 465 5.56 9.43 -33.57
CA LEU A 465 6.19 9.21 -32.27
C LEU A 465 7.42 8.33 -32.44
N THR A 466 8.54 8.66 -31.82
CA THR A 466 9.72 7.79 -31.76
C THR A 466 9.82 7.14 -30.39
N LEU A 467 9.93 5.81 -30.33
CA LEU A 467 10.26 5.09 -29.11
C LEU A 467 11.77 4.95 -28.98
N GLY A 468 12.30 5.36 -27.82
CA GLY A 468 13.73 5.30 -27.53
C GLY A 468 14.25 3.87 -27.33
N THR A 469 15.58 3.76 -27.26
CA THR A 469 16.32 2.51 -27.03
C THR A 469 16.34 2.05 -25.57
N PHE A 470 15.71 2.80 -24.67
CA PHE A 470 15.65 2.44 -23.25
C PHE A 470 14.98 1.08 -23.06
N ARG A 471 15.53 0.23 -22.19
CA ARG A 471 14.92 -1.06 -21.80
C ARG A 471 13.54 -0.95 -21.17
N SER A 472 13.08 0.27 -20.88
CA SER A 472 11.76 0.57 -20.35
C SER A 472 10.87 1.35 -21.33
N SER A 473 11.28 1.49 -22.60
CA SER A 473 10.45 2.20 -23.59
C SER A 473 9.13 1.45 -23.79
N CYS A 474 8.03 2.20 -23.82
CA CYS A 474 6.70 1.61 -23.81
C CYS A 474 5.70 2.54 -24.49
N PHE A 475 4.88 2.00 -25.38
CA PHE A 475 3.63 2.59 -25.82
C PHE A 475 2.50 1.58 -25.58
N ASP A 476 1.58 1.91 -24.69
CA ASP A 476 0.45 1.07 -24.33
C ASP A 476 -0.84 1.87 -24.46
N PHE A 477 -1.67 1.51 -25.44
CA PHE A 477 -2.97 2.05 -25.72
C PHE A 477 -4.01 0.94 -25.55
N ASN A 478 -5.04 1.19 -24.74
CA ASN A 478 -6.10 0.22 -24.50
C ASN A 478 -7.47 0.90 -24.47
N VAL A 479 -8.44 0.29 -25.15
CA VAL A 479 -9.85 0.66 -25.16
C VAL A 479 -10.61 -0.37 -24.32
N ASN A 480 -11.05 0.03 -23.13
CA ASN A 480 -11.86 -0.82 -22.27
C ASN A 480 -13.28 -1.03 -22.85
N GLU A 481 -14.00 -2.04 -22.38
CA GLU A 481 -15.37 -2.38 -22.81
C GLU A 481 -16.35 -1.21 -22.68
N THR A 482 -16.13 -0.34 -21.69
CA THR A 482 -16.94 0.85 -21.42
C THR A 482 -16.56 2.06 -22.29
N THR A 483 -15.87 1.85 -23.42
CA THR A 483 -15.37 2.89 -24.35
C THR A 483 -14.34 3.85 -23.76
N ARG A 484 -13.86 3.62 -22.53
CA ARG A 484 -12.82 4.43 -21.89
C ARG A 484 -11.44 4.04 -22.39
N TRP A 485 -10.67 5.03 -22.83
CA TRP A 485 -9.32 4.80 -23.36
C TRP A 485 -8.28 5.10 -22.27
N SER A 486 -7.22 4.31 -22.27
CA SER A 486 -6.02 4.54 -21.46
C SER A 486 -4.78 4.56 -22.33
N ILE A 487 -3.88 5.49 -22.05
CA ILE A 487 -2.60 5.66 -22.74
C ILE A 487 -1.50 5.66 -21.69
N LYS A 488 -0.44 4.90 -21.96
CA LYS A 488 0.82 4.95 -21.26
C LYS A 488 1.96 5.06 -22.27
N LEU A 489 2.81 6.05 -22.07
CA LEU A 489 3.97 6.31 -22.89
C LEU A 489 5.19 6.46 -21.99
N VAL A 490 6.25 5.68 -22.25
CA VAL A 490 7.48 5.69 -21.47
C VAL A 490 8.68 5.75 -22.42
N GLY A 491 9.62 6.66 -22.17
CA GLY A 491 10.89 6.72 -22.93
C GLY A 491 10.67 6.96 -24.42
N ALA A 492 9.98 8.05 -24.76
CA ALA A 492 9.54 8.31 -26.13
C ALA A 492 9.66 9.80 -26.49
N ARG A 493 9.66 10.10 -27.79
CA ARG A 493 9.75 11.43 -28.35
C ARG A 493 8.53 11.71 -29.23
N ILE A 494 7.84 12.81 -28.97
CA ILE A 494 6.66 13.27 -29.69
C ILE A 494 7.10 14.34 -30.70
N GLU A 495 6.89 14.07 -31.99
CA GLU A 495 7.40 14.89 -33.09
C GLU A 495 6.38 15.90 -33.65
N ASN A 496 5.14 15.87 -33.16
CA ASN A 496 4.07 16.76 -33.61
C ASN A 496 3.16 17.16 -32.45
N THR A 497 2.36 18.20 -32.66
CA THR A 497 1.34 18.61 -31.70
C THR A 497 0.28 17.52 -31.59
N VAL A 498 0.10 17.01 -30.36
CA VAL A 498 -0.82 15.91 -30.06
C VAL A 498 -2.04 16.47 -29.34
N HIS A 499 -3.23 16.24 -29.89
CA HIS A 499 -4.49 16.58 -29.24
C HIS A 499 -5.12 15.31 -28.64
N ILE A 500 -4.92 15.08 -27.34
CA ILE A 500 -5.45 13.88 -26.67
C ILE A 500 -6.98 13.88 -26.73
N ASN A 501 -7.52 12.80 -27.29
CA ASN A 501 -8.96 12.64 -27.53
C ASN A 501 -9.79 12.65 -26.23
N ASP A 502 -11.04 13.11 -26.30
CA ASP A 502 -11.94 13.25 -25.16
C ASP A 502 -12.44 11.92 -24.55
N ASN A 503 -12.27 10.80 -25.25
CA ASN A 503 -12.53 9.44 -24.75
C ASN A 503 -11.41 8.89 -23.85
N VAL A 504 -10.27 9.58 -23.79
CA VAL A 504 -9.14 9.18 -22.95
C VAL A 504 -9.38 9.61 -21.51
N THR A 505 -9.50 8.63 -20.62
CA THR A 505 -9.71 8.88 -19.18
C THR A 505 -8.44 8.74 -18.36
N LYS A 506 -7.40 8.07 -18.92
CA LYS A 506 -6.13 7.80 -18.23
C LYS A 506 -4.95 8.09 -19.16
N VAL A 507 -4.03 8.95 -18.71
CA VAL A 507 -2.79 9.31 -19.41
C VAL A 507 -1.61 9.17 -18.44
N LEU A 508 -0.61 8.39 -18.84
CA LEU A 508 0.64 8.20 -18.11
C LEU A 508 1.83 8.48 -19.03
N PHE A 509 2.52 9.59 -18.85
CA PHE A 509 3.74 9.93 -19.58
C PHE A 509 4.93 9.93 -18.63
N ASN A 510 5.96 9.15 -18.95
CA ASN A 510 7.18 9.07 -18.16
C ASN A 510 8.42 9.12 -19.08
N LYS A 511 9.36 10.03 -18.86
CA LYS A 511 10.51 10.20 -19.78
C LYS A 511 10.07 10.43 -21.22
N VAL A 512 9.08 11.31 -21.40
CA VAL A 512 8.57 11.70 -22.73
C VAL A 512 9.16 13.06 -23.10
N GLU A 513 9.77 13.16 -24.28
CA GLU A 513 10.26 14.41 -24.85
C GLU A 513 9.28 14.92 -25.91
N VAL A 514 8.82 16.16 -25.79
CA VAL A 514 8.07 16.85 -26.85
C VAL A 514 9.03 17.80 -27.55
N ILE A 515 9.15 17.70 -28.88
CA ILE A 515 10.11 18.52 -29.62
C ILE A 515 9.77 20.02 -29.54
N PRO A 516 10.76 20.93 -29.64
CA PRO A 516 10.52 22.37 -29.62
C PRO A 516 9.51 22.83 -30.69
N GLY A 517 8.60 23.72 -30.32
CA GLY A 517 7.54 24.23 -31.20
C GLY A 517 6.26 23.40 -31.21
N GLU A 518 6.34 22.13 -30.79
CA GLU A 518 5.18 21.25 -30.66
C GLU A 518 4.68 21.18 -29.22
N LYS A 519 3.45 20.69 -29.02
CA LYS A 519 2.88 20.53 -27.68
C LYS A 519 1.90 19.37 -27.54
N VAL A 520 1.66 18.93 -26.31
CA VAL A 520 0.59 17.97 -26.01
C VAL A 520 -0.59 18.67 -25.34
N VAL A 521 -1.76 18.61 -25.99
CA VAL A 521 -3.01 19.22 -25.51
C VAL A 521 -3.87 18.17 -24.82
N LEU A 522 -4.14 18.39 -23.53
CA LEU A 522 -4.86 17.44 -22.68
C LEU A 522 -6.33 17.84 -22.48
N HIS A 523 -7.21 16.85 -22.63
CA HIS A 523 -8.65 17.06 -22.48
C HIS A 523 -9.11 16.99 -21.01
N LYS A 524 -10.11 17.80 -20.63
CA LYS A 524 -10.66 17.89 -19.27
C LYS A 524 -11.33 16.62 -18.72
N ARG A 525 -11.62 15.63 -19.57
CA ARG A 525 -12.24 14.35 -19.16
C ARG A 525 -11.23 13.33 -18.62
N ILE A 526 -9.93 13.62 -18.69
CA ILE A 526 -8.90 12.76 -18.09
C ILE A 526 -9.08 12.80 -16.57
N GLN A 527 -9.36 11.63 -15.98
CA GLN A 527 -9.55 11.45 -14.54
C GLN A 527 -8.27 10.99 -13.84
N HIS A 528 -7.33 10.46 -14.62
CA HIS A 528 -6.02 10.06 -14.14
C HIS A 528 -4.94 10.57 -15.11
N LEU A 529 -4.19 11.57 -14.68
CA LEU A 529 -3.07 12.14 -15.42
C LEU A 529 -1.81 11.94 -14.59
N GLU A 530 -0.76 11.42 -15.20
CA GLU A 530 0.58 11.47 -14.62
C GLU A 530 1.55 11.83 -15.73
N ILE A 531 2.29 12.92 -15.54
CA ILE A 531 3.41 13.29 -16.39
C ILE A 531 4.61 13.43 -15.47
N SER A 532 5.60 12.57 -15.64
CA SER A 532 6.80 12.53 -14.82
C SER A 532 8.04 12.44 -15.70
N GLN A 533 9.13 13.03 -15.23
CA GLN A 533 10.44 12.97 -15.90
C GLN A 533 10.43 13.35 -17.39
N SER A 534 9.50 14.20 -17.81
CA SER A 534 9.22 14.50 -19.22
C SER A 534 9.63 15.94 -19.55
N THR A 535 9.94 16.23 -20.81
CA THR A 535 10.38 17.54 -21.29
C THR A 535 9.52 18.07 -22.42
N GLY A 536 9.47 19.39 -22.58
CA GLY A 536 8.73 20.09 -23.64
C GLY A 536 7.37 20.63 -23.20
N LEU A 537 6.58 21.12 -24.16
CA LEU A 537 5.38 21.92 -23.87
C LEU A 537 4.10 21.07 -23.70
N PHE A 538 3.40 21.26 -22.57
CA PHE A 538 2.11 20.63 -22.28
C PHE A 538 1.02 21.69 -22.06
N ASP A 539 -0.08 21.63 -22.81
CA ASP A 539 -1.27 22.46 -22.54
C ASP A 539 -2.11 21.80 -21.43
N LEU A 540 -1.95 22.36 -20.23
CA LEU A 540 -2.61 21.94 -19.00
C LEU A 540 -3.78 22.86 -18.62
N LYS A 541 -4.35 23.63 -19.58
CA LYS A 541 -5.43 24.58 -19.28
C LYS A 541 -6.62 23.94 -18.58
N SER A 542 -6.92 22.69 -18.94
CA SER A 542 -8.01 21.91 -18.33
C SER A 542 -7.80 21.60 -16.84
N PHE A 543 -6.57 21.63 -16.34
CA PHE A 543 -6.20 21.23 -14.97
C PHE A 543 -5.73 22.42 -14.14
N ILE A 544 -4.84 23.25 -14.68
CA ILE A 544 -4.24 24.39 -13.97
C ILE A 544 -4.37 25.72 -14.75
N LYS A 545 -5.19 25.76 -15.81
CA LYS A 545 -5.45 26.97 -16.63
C LYS A 545 -4.21 27.59 -17.29
N LEU A 546 -3.16 26.79 -17.53
CA LEU A 546 -1.88 27.26 -18.08
C LEU A 546 -1.28 26.23 -19.07
N GLU A 547 -0.54 26.69 -20.07
CA GLU A 547 0.42 25.87 -20.84
C GLU A 547 1.79 25.94 -20.17
N LYS A 548 2.44 24.80 -19.95
CA LYS A 548 3.69 24.75 -19.19
C LYS A 548 4.74 23.92 -19.92
N GLU A 549 5.90 24.51 -20.13
CA GLU A 549 7.10 23.79 -20.55
C GLU A 549 7.71 23.05 -19.37
N PHE A 550 7.92 21.74 -19.54
CA PHE A 550 8.38 20.83 -18.51
C PHE A 550 9.89 20.61 -18.61
N GLY A 551 10.54 20.48 -17.46
CA GLY A 551 11.90 19.95 -17.34
C GLY A 551 11.89 18.49 -16.87
N ILE A 552 13.04 17.81 -17.00
CA ILE A 552 13.20 16.38 -16.66
C ILE A 552 12.90 16.03 -15.20
N TYR A 553 12.78 17.00 -14.31
CA TYR A 553 12.43 16.76 -12.90
C TYR A 553 11.00 17.18 -12.55
N THR A 554 10.29 17.80 -13.49
CA THR A 554 8.92 18.27 -13.29
C THR A 554 7.96 17.08 -13.25
N ILE A 555 7.01 17.12 -12.32
CA ILE A 555 5.95 16.12 -12.19
C ILE A 555 4.60 16.81 -12.00
N ILE A 556 3.58 16.35 -12.73
CA ILE A 556 2.18 16.60 -12.41
C ILE A 556 1.43 15.28 -12.30
N LYS A 557 0.60 15.15 -11.27
CA LYS A 557 -0.28 14.00 -11.07
C LYS A 557 -1.68 14.46 -10.72
N VAL A 558 -2.69 13.88 -11.35
CA VAL A 558 -4.12 14.08 -11.07
C VAL A 558 -4.75 12.71 -10.91
N GLU A 559 -5.45 12.48 -9.79
CA GLU A 559 -6.05 11.18 -9.50
C GLU A 559 -7.43 11.32 -8.86
N LYS A 560 -8.32 10.36 -9.09
CA LYS A 560 -9.61 10.29 -8.39
C LYS A 560 -9.44 9.81 -6.95
N ILE A 561 -10.04 10.53 -5.99
CA ILE A 561 -10.08 10.11 -4.59
C ILE A 561 -11.20 9.08 -4.41
N GLN A 562 -10.84 7.83 -4.09
CA GLN A 562 -11.80 6.72 -4.00
C GLN A 562 -12.87 6.92 -2.90
N SER A 563 -12.54 7.62 -1.82
CA SER A 563 -13.44 7.92 -0.71
C SER A 563 -14.31 9.17 -0.91
N SER A 564 -14.11 9.92 -2.01
CA SER A 564 -14.83 11.18 -2.21
C SER A 564 -16.21 10.94 -2.81
N LEU A 565 -17.25 11.39 -2.10
CA LEU A 565 -18.65 11.33 -2.55
C LEU A 565 -18.90 12.13 -3.84
N ASN A 566 -18.13 13.20 -4.06
CA ASN A 566 -18.34 14.14 -5.17
C ASN A 566 -17.46 13.84 -6.40
N ASN A 567 -16.80 12.68 -6.44
CA ASN A 567 -15.79 12.36 -7.45
C ASN A 567 -14.64 13.39 -7.53
N ASN A 568 -14.27 14.00 -6.40
CA ASN A 568 -13.18 14.98 -6.37
C ASN A 568 -11.83 14.34 -6.72
N LEU A 569 -10.91 15.20 -7.15
CA LEU A 569 -9.58 14.82 -7.59
C LEU A 569 -8.52 15.23 -6.54
N ALA A 570 -7.38 14.54 -6.58
CA ALA A 570 -6.14 14.95 -5.92
C ALA A 570 -5.18 15.49 -6.99
N LEU A 571 -4.49 16.59 -6.70
CA LEU A 571 -3.48 17.21 -7.54
C LEU A 571 -2.12 17.16 -6.84
N THR A 572 -1.09 16.71 -7.55
CA THR A 572 0.31 16.78 -7.11
C THR A 572 1.13 17.54 -8.15
N LEU A 573 1.91 18.54 -7.69
CA LEU A 573 2.84 19.33 -8.48
C LEU A 573 4.23 19.22 -7.87
N VAL A 574 5.25 18.93 -8.68
CA VAL A 574 6.65 18.83 -8.23
C VAL A 574 7.58 19.56 -9.19
N ARG A 575 8.49 20.39 -8.66
CA ARG A 575 9.57 21.04 -9.44
C ARG A 575 9.03 21.85 -10.62
N MET A 576 8.12 22.77 -10.33
CA MET A 576 7.52 23.67 -11.33
C MET A 576 7.77 25.14 -10.96
N GLY A 577 8.14 25.94 -11.96
CA GLY A 577 8.18 27.39 -11.87
C GLY A 577 6.95 28.04 -12.51
N PHE A 578 6.41 29.11 -11.92
CA PHE A 578 5.27 29.83 -12.45
C PHE A 578 5.56 31.33 -12.54
N ASP A 579 5.54 31.84 -13.76
CA ASP A 579 5.74 33.26 -14.10
C ASP A 579 4.42 34.04 -14.17
N ARG A 580 3.29 33.35 -14.03
CA ARG A 580 1.94 33.90 -14.12
C ARG A 580 1.05 33.37 -13.01
N THR A 581 0.02 34.12 -12.69
CA THR A 581 -0.99 33.69 -11.72
C THR A 581 -1.74 32.45 -12.22
N ILE A 582 -1.85 31.45 -11.34
CA ILE A 582 -2.60 30.23 -11.58
C ILE A 582 -3.84 30.22 -10.70
N CYS A 583 -4.97 29.79 -11.25
CA CYS A 583 -6.20 29.61 -10.49
C CYS A 583 -6.70 28.18 -10.66
N LEU A 584 -6.52 27.37 -9.61
CA LEU A 584 -6.93 25.97 -9.64
C LEU A 584 -8.47 25.86 -9.74
N PRO A 585 -9.00 24.92 -10.56
CA PRO A 585 -10.42 24.63 -10.63
C PRO A 585 -10.97 24.04 -9.33
N ASN A 586 -12.26 24.29 -9.11
CA ASN A 586 -13.07 23.79 -7.98
C ASN A 586 -13.39 22.29 -8.12
N THR A 587 -12.34 21.47 -8.19
CA THR A 587 -12.41 20.02 -8.37
C THR A 587 -11.41 19.26 -7.51
N TYR A 588 -10.47 19.96 -6.86
CA TYR A 588 -9.41 19.34 -6.09
C TYR A 588 -9.73 19.38 -4.59
N GLU A 589 -9.83 18.21 -3.98
CA GLU A 589 -10.02 18.07 -2.52
C GLU A 589 -8.67 17.92 -1.79
N CYS A 590 -7.64 17.47 -2.50
CA CYS A 590 -6.28 17.35 -2.00
C CYS A 590 -5.29 17.97 -2.98
N ILE A 591 -4.43 18.87 -2.50
CA ILE A 591 -3.36 19.51 -3.29
C ILE A 591 -2.03 19.29 -2.57
N ASP A 592 -1.06 18.74 -3.28
CA ASP A 592 0.31 18.50 -2.81
C ASP A 592 1.32 19.20 -3.73
N MET A 593 2.03 20.19 -3.20
CA MET A 593 3.01 20.99 -3.91
C MET A 593 4.39 20.76 -3.29
N CYS A 594 5.37 20.46 -4.13
CA CYS A 594 6.76 20.23 -3.71
C CYS A 594 7.73 20.94 -4.65
N ASP A 595 8.65 21.74 -4.12
CA ASP A 595 9.69 22.39 -4.92
C ASP A 595 9.10 23.31 -6.01
N ILE A 596 8.08 24.10 -5.64
CA ILE A 596 7.38 25.01 -6.55
C ILE A 596 7.93 26.41 -6.39
N THR A 597 8.27 27.08 -7.49
CA THR A 597 8.72 28.48 -7.48
C THR A 597 7.68 29.36 -8.19
N VAL A 598 7.34 30.50 -7.61
CA VAL A 598 6.41 31.47 -8.20
C VAL A 598 7.11 32.81 -8.31
N CYS A 599 7.20 33.36 -9.51
CA CYS A 599 7.86 34.64 -9.77
C CYS A 599 7.14 35.81 -9.10
N ASP A 600 7.88 36.90 -8.90
CA ASP A 600 7.33 38.13 -8.35
C ASP A 600 6.16 38.67 -9.21
N GLY A 601 5.06 38.98 -8.54
CA GLY A 601 3.81 39.44 -9.18
C GLY A 601 2.83 38.32 -9.54
N ALA A 602 3.28 37.06 -9.60
CA ALA A 602 2.42 35.90 -9.78
C ALA A 602 1.99 35.29 -8.43
N PHE A 603 0.95 34.47 -8.43
CA PHE A 603 0.52 33.68 -7.27
C PHE A 603 -0.25 32.42 -7.70
N ILE A 604 -0.31 31.41 -6.82
CA ILE A 604 -1.15 30.22 -7.01
C ILE A 604 -2.41 30.35 -6.14
N SER A 605 -3.58 30.48 -6.76
CA SER A 605 -4.88 30.52 -6.09
C SER A 605 -5.43 29.11 -5.92
N ILE A 606 -5.53 28.68 -4.66
CA ILE A 606 -6.07 27.37 -4.25
C ILE A 606 -7.60 27.39 -4.34
N ASN A 607 -8.20 26.27 -4.78
CA ASN A 607 -9.64 26.18 -4.97
C ASN A 607 -10.39 26.01 -3.65
N LYS A 608 -11.65 26.44 -3.63
CA LYS A 608 -12.48 26.46 -2.41
C LYS A 608 -12.79 25.07 -1.82
N ASP A 609 -12.79 24.03 -2.64
CA ASP A 609 -13.12 22.66 -2.22
C ASP A 609 -11.91 21.89 -1.68
N CYS A 610 -10.74 22.52 -1.61
CA CYS A 610 -9.54 21.92 -1.07
C CYS A 610 -9.69 21.69 0.44
N LYS A 611 -9.60 20.44 0.89
CA LYS A 611 -9.60 20.06 2.30
C LYS A 611 -8.22 19.70 2.83
N THR A 612 -7.32 19.24 1.97
CA THR A 612 -5.94 18.90 2.33
C THR A 612 -4.97 19.67 1.46
N LEU A 613 -4.14 20.50 2.08
CA LEU A 613 -3.09 21.27 1.40
C LEU A 613 -1.72 20.90 1.96
N LYS A 614 -0.82 20.45 1.09
CA LYS A 614 0.59 20.16 1.43
C LYS A 614 1.51 21.02 0.58
N ILE A 615 2.44 21.69 1.23
CA ILE A 615 3.40 22.60 0.60
C ILE A 615 4.78 22.23 1.11
N ARG A 616 5.74 21.97 0.22
CA ARG A 616 7.09 21.52 0.59
C ARG A 616 8.11 22.26 -0.25
N LYS A 617 9.11 22.88 0.36
CA LYS A 617 10.22 23.55 -0.35
C LYS A 617 9.73 24.50 -1.46
N CYS A 618 8.61 25.18 -1.24
CA CYS A 618 8.04 26.07 -2.25
C CYS A 618 8.49 27.51 -1.99
N SER A 619 8.50 28.37 -3.00
CA SER A 619 8.77 29.79 -2.89
C SER A 619 7.78 30.63 -3.72
N GLY A 620 7.53 31.85 -3.28
CA GLY A 620 6.60 32.80 -3.88
C GLY A 620 5.22 32.85 -3.21
N LYS A 621 4.24 33.43 -3.91
CA LYS A 621 2.92 33.75 -3.33
C LYS A 621 1.90 32.62 -3.54
N ILE A 622 1.25 32.19 -2.46
CA ILE A 622 0.16 31.21 -2.47
C ILE A 622 -1.10 31.86 -1.88
N ASP A 623 -2.17 31.90 -2.66
CA ASP A 623 -3.45 32.49 -2.29
C ASP A 623 -4.44 31.40 -1.88
N ILE A 624 -4.72 31.32 -0.58
CA ILE A 624 -5.72 30.41 0.02
C ILE A 624 -6.96 31.18 0.49
N SER A 625 -7.16 32.43 0.06
CA SER A 625 -8.29 33.28 0.49
C SER A 625 -9.67 32.71 0.16
N LYS A 626 -9.76 31.80 -0.81
CA LYS A 626 -11.01 31.12 -1.20
C LYS A 626 -11.28 29.83 -0.41
N VAL A 627 -10.30 29.35 0.35
CA VAL A 627 -10.43 28.13 1.15
C VAL A 627 -11.09 28.49 2.46
N GLU A 628 -12.28 27.95 2.70
CA GLU A 628 -13.03 28.22 3.93
C GLU A 628 -12.60 27.26 5.06
N HIS A 629 -12.38 25.99 4.72
CA HIS A 629 -12.08 24.92 5.67
C HIS A 629 -10.99 23.97 5.16
N LEU A 630 -9.99 23.68 5.98
CA LEU A 630 -8.97 22.65 5.77
C LEU A 630 -9.03 21.59 6.88
N ASP A 631 -9.22 20.34 6.47
CA ASP A 631 -9.00 19.18 7.34
C ASP A 631 -7.53 19.07 7.74
N SER A 632 -6.62 19.40 6.82
CA SER A 632 -5.17 19.33 7.06
C SER A 632 -4.38 20.34 6.22
N LEU A 633 -3.50 21.06 6.89
CA LEU A 633 -2.48 21.93 6.30
C LEU A 633 -1.08 21.43 6.69
N PHE A 634 -0.25 21.13 5.70
CA PHE A 634 1.14 20.75 5.89
C PHE A 634 2.06 21.74 5.17
N ILE A 635 3.07 22.27 5.87
CA ILE A 635 4.06 23.19 5.32
C ILE A 635 5.46 22.71 5.71
N GLY A 636 6.23 22.29 4.71
CA GLY A 636 7.65 21.95 4.82
C GLY A 636 8.51 23.09 4.27
N PHE A 637 9.33 23.67 5.11
CA PHE A 637 10.21 24.77 4.77
C PHE A 637 11.54 24.29 4.18
N SER A 638 12.28 25.21 3.59
CA SER A 638 13.66 25.02 3.10
C SER A 638 14.39 26.35 3.27
N SER A 639 15.69 26.31 3.54
CA SER A 639 16.52 27.50 3.78
C SER A 639 16.39 28.57 2.69
N ASP A 640 16.18 28.15 1.44
CA ASP A 640 16.25 29.02 0.27
C ASP A 640 14.86 29.48 -0.20
N CYS A 641 13.81 29.13 0.56
CA CYS A 641 12.42 29.25 0.15
C CYS A 641 11.68 30.31 0.98
N LYS A 642 11.26 31.40 0.31
CA LYS A 642 10.36 32.40 0.90
C LYS A 642 8.94 32.19 0.39
N ILE A 643 8.03 31.80 1.27
CA ILE A 643 6.61 31.61 0.95
C ILE A 643 5.84 32.80 1.50
N ILE A 644 4.90 33.33 0.72
CA ILE A 644 3.98 34.38 1.17
C ILE A 644 2.55 33.85 0.99
N PHE A 645 1.76 33.84 2.07
CA PHE A 645 0.37 33.44 1.99
C PHE A 645 -0.55 34.65 1.87
N ASN A 646 -1.47 34.62 0.90
CA ASN A 646 -2.65 35.47 0.92
C ASN A 646 -3.82 34.67 1.51
N MET A 647 -4.30 35.09 2.67
CA MET A 647 -5.31 34.36 3.45
C MET A 647 -6.51 35.27 3.69
N SER A 648 -7.70 34.68 3.75
CA SER A 648 -8.87 35.35 4.31
C SER A 648 -8.62 35.66 5.78
N ASP A 649 -9.41 36.56 6.37
CA ASP A 649 -9.25 36.93 7.78
C ASP A 649 -9.45 35.75 8.73
N PHE A 650 -10.15 34.69 8.28
CA PHE A 650 -10.51 33.54 9.10
C PHE A 650 -10.46 32.24 8.28
N LEU A 651 -9.39 31.47 8.45
CA LEU A 651 -9.26 30.13 7.86
C LEU A 651 -9.55 29.06 8.93
N ASP A 652 -10.56 28.23 8.72
CA ASP A 652 -10.84 27.11 9.64
C ASP A 652 -9.90 25.94 9.33
N VAL A 653 -9.01 25.57 10.25
CA VAL A 653 -8.02 24.51 10.02
C VAL A 653 -8.03 23.52 11.17
N ASN A 654 -8.35 22.26 10.90
CA ASN A 654 -8.39 21.22 11.94
C ASN A 654 -6.98 20.76 12.35
N LYS A 655 -6.09 20.53 11.38
CA LYS A 655 -4.72 20.04 11.62
C LYS A 655 -3.69 20.89 10.88
N VAL A 656 -2.68 21.36 11.61
CA VAL A 656 -1.55 22.10 11.07
C VAL A 656 -0.26 21.37 11.38
N HIS A 657 0.57 21.15 10.36
CA HIS A 657 1.88 20.52 10.50
C HIS A 657 2.95 21.35 9.80
N PHE A 658 3.88 21.90 10.58
CA PHE A 658 5.09 22.54 10.10
C PHE A 658 6.28 21.59 10.17
N HIS A 659 7.06 21.53 9.08
CA HIS A 659 8.23 20.69 8.96
C HIS A 659 9.45 21.53 8.53
N ASP A 660 10.60 21.31 9.17
CA ASP A 660 11.89 21.90 8.81
C ASP A 660 11.92 23.44 8.87
N ILE A 661 11.24 24.04 9.86
CA ILE A 661 11.12 25.49 10.03
C ILE A 661 12.47 26.22 9.84
N CYS A 662 12.46 27.20 8.94
CA CYS A 662 13.56 28.12 8.63
C CYS A 662 13.15 29.58 8.90
N GLU A 663 14.07 30.54 8.73
CA GLU A 663 14.13 31.93 9.27
C GLU A 663 12.85 32.80 9.26
N ASP A 664 11.77 32.41 8.57
CA ASP A 664 10.54 33.19 8.42
C ASP A 664 9.48 32.90 9.51
N ASN A 665 9.77 33.35 10.73
CA ASN A 665 8.82 33.26 11.86
C ASN A 665 7.53 34.07 11.62
N ALA A 666 7.61 35.17 10.86
CA ALA A 666 6.50 36.09 10.65
C ALA A 666 5.35 35.39 9.91
N LEU A 667 5.67 34.62 8.87
CA LEU A 667 4.69 33.83 8.12
C LEU A 667 3.94 32.84 9.01
N ILE A 668 4.65 32.07 9.83
CA ILE A 668 4.06 31.05 10.70
C ILE A 668 3.15 31.70 11.75
N ILE A 669 3.61 32.80 12.35
CA ILE A 669 2.82 33.57 13.32
C ILE A 669 1.56 34.13 12.65
N GLU A 670 1.67 34.72 11.47
CA GLU A 670 0.52 35.25 10.72
C GLU A 670 -0.49 34.15 10.42
N LEU A 671 -0.02 32.99 9.94
CA LEU A 671 -0.87 31.85 9.60
C LEU A 671 -1.63 31.32 10.81
N LEU A 672 -0.93 31.13 11.94
CA LEU A 672 -1.55 30.65 13.18
C LEU A 672 -2.47 31.71 13.82
N CYS A 673 -2.22 33.00 13.62
CA CYS A 673 -3.08 34.08 14.10
C CYS A 673 -4.38 34.23 13.28
N LYS A 674 -4.34 33.98 11.97
CA LYS A 674 -5.50 34.03 11.07
C LYS A 674 -6.31 32.72 11.02
N SER A 675 -5.74 31.63 11.54
CA SER A 675 -6.40 30.33 11.61
C SER A 675 -7.34 30.22 12.81
N LYS A 676 -8.46 29.51 12.65
CA LYS A 676 -9.44 29.18 13.70
C LYS A 676 -9.57 27.66 13.85
N ASN A 677 -10.03 27.25 15.03
CA ASN A 677 -10.33 25.87 15.40
C ASN A 677 -9.19 24.85 15.18
N ILE A 678 -7.93 25.28 15.33
CA ILE A 678 -6.79 24.37 15.30
C ILE A 678 -6.95 23.36 16.43
N LYS A 679 -7.21 22.10 16.08
CA LYS A 679 -7.29 20.99 17.05
C LYS A 679 -5.95 20.29 17.22
N ARG A 680 -5.14 20.22 16.16
CA ARG A 680 -3.85 19.53 16.17
C ARG A 680 -2.77 20.40 15.55
N LEU A 681 -1.69 20.62 16.29
CA LEU A 681 -0.55 21.40 15.86
C LEU A 681 0.72 20.55 16.00
N LYS A 682 1.45 20.39 14.89
CA LYS A 682 2.66 19.58 14.84
C LYS A 682 3.84 20.35 14.27
N PHE A 683 4.99 20.19 14.90
CA PHE A 683 6.28 20.71 14.51
C PHE A 683 7.29 19.56 14.43
N THR A 684 7.91 19.37 13.27
CA THR A 684 8.93 18.33 13.04
C THR A 684 10.15 18.91 12.34
N ASN A 685 11.32 18.33 12.58
CA ASN A 685 12.53 18.68 11.85
C ASN A 685 13.30 17.41 11.48
N HIS A 686 13.89 17.36 10.29
CA HIS A 686 14.88 16.36 9.94
C HIS A 686 16.27 16.83 10.39
N TYR A 687 16.71 16.35 11.56
CA TYR A 687 18.10 16.50 11.99
C TYR A 687 19.00 15.33 11.54
N SER A 688 18.42 14.17 11.22
CA SER A 688 19.13 12.88 11.30
C SER A 688 19.87 12.44 10.05
N GLY A 689 19.77 13.12 8.92
CA GLY A 689 20.47 12.72 7.69
C GLY A 689 21.87 13.31 7.61
N GLU A 690 21.93 14.64 7.59
CA GLU A 690 23.16 15.39 7.36
C GLU A 690 24.04 15.44 8.62
N ILE A 691 23.45 15.55 9.82
CA ILE A 691 24.24 15.59 11.06
C ILE A 691 24.82 14.21 11.37
N THR A 692 24.07 13.13 11.17
CA THR A 692 24.59 11.77 11.41
C THR A 692 25.75 11.48 10.46
N ALA A 693 25.61 11.81 9.17
CA ALA A 693 26.71 11.67 8.21
C ALA A 693 27.94 12.55 8.56
N LEU A 694 27.72 13.80 9.00
CA LEU A 694 28.81 14.69 9.43
C LEU A 694 29.46 14.27 10.75
N VAL A 695 28.69 13.70 11.68
CA VAL A 695 29.17 13.17 12.95
C VAL A 695 29.92 11.87 12.74
N GLU A 696 29.41 10.95 11.93
CA GLU A 696 30.10 9.73 11.49
C GLU A 696 31.40 10.08 10.76
N GLU A 697 31.37 11.01 9.80
CA GLU A 697 32.59 11.48 9.11
C GLU A 697 33.60 12.15 10.06
N TYR A 698 33.12 12.87 11.08
CA TYR A 698 33.98 13.46 12.10
C TYR A 698 34.60 12.41 13.03
N TYR A 699 33.87 11.35 13.38
CA TYR A 699 34.41 10.25 14.19
C TYR A 699 35.35 9.35 13.40
N ASP A 700 35.03 9.03 12.14
CA ASP A 700 35.89 8.25 11.24
C ASP A 700 37.21 8.98 10.95
N LYS A 701 37.20 10.32 10.88
CA LYS A 701 38.42 11.13 10.67
C LYS A 701 39.25 11.33 11.93
N ASN A 702 38.69 11.07 13.12
CA ASN A 702 39.35 11.32 14.40
C ASN A 702 39.58 10.03 15.21
N GLU A 703 39.38 8.84 14.63
CA GLU A 703 39.88 7.60 15.22
C GLU A 703 41.42 7.60 15.24
N VAL A 704 41.94 7.82 16.44
CA VAL A 704 43.35 7.69 16.78
C VAL A 704 43.72 6.20 16.68
N LEU A 705 44.70 5.89 15.81
CA LEU A 705 45.33 4.57 15.72
C LEU A 705 45.67 4.03 17.13
N PRO A 706 45.31 2.78 17.46
CA PRO A 706 45.80 2.15 18.68
C PRO A 706 47.31 1.94 18.60
N ILE A 707 47.98 2.31 19.68
CA ILE A 707 49.40 2.09 19.94
C ILE A 707 49.72 0.59 19.91
N ASP A 708 50.83 0.25 19.28
CA ASP A 708 51.45 -1.07 19.19
C ASP A 708 51.44 -1.85 20.52
N THR A 709 50.97 -3.09 20.47
CA THR A 709 51.53 -4.17 21.29
C THR A 709 51.93 -5.33 20.40
N LEU A 710 53.24 -5.51 20.29
CA LEU A 710 53.88 -6.77 19.93
C LEU A 710 53.32 -7.90 20.81
N ASP A 711 52.86 -8.99 20.21
CA ASP A 711 53.37 -10.30 20.61
C ASP A 711 53.30 -11.32 19.47
N GLN A 712 54.35 -12.11 19.38
CA GLN A 712 54.56 -13.19 18.41
C GLN A 712 53.87 -14.46 18.92
N ASN A 713 53.24 -15.24 18.04
CA ASN A 713 53.43 -16.70 17.91
C ASN A 713 52.51 -17.33 16.84
N GLN A 714 53.16 -18.08 15.96
CA GLN A 714 52.78 -19.04 14.89
C GLN A 714 51.63 -20.04 15.20
N PRO A 715 51.25 -20.99 14.28
CA PRO A 715 51.48 -21.14 12.82
C PRO A 715 50.24 -21.60 11.98
N ASP A 716 50.43 -21.62 10.65
CA ASP A 716 49.96 -22.56 9.60
C ASP A 716 48.57 -23.22 9.71
N ASP A 717 47.73 -23.12 8.66
CA ASP A 717 47.72 -24.06 7.52
C ASP A 717 46.56 -23.77 6.52
N HIS A 718 46.79 -24.21 5.27
CA HIS A 718 45.84 -24.59 4.21
C HIS A 718 45.19 -23.53 3.27
N ARG A 719 45.86 -23.37 2.12
CA ARG A 719 45.40 -23.70 0.74
C ARG A 719 43.94 -23.40 0.35
N SER A 720 43.76 -22.63 -0.74
CA SER A 720 43.13 -23.04 -2.02
C SER A 720 43.12 -21.82 -2.98
N GLU A 721 43.98 -21.81 -3.99
CA GLU A 721 43.64 -21.97 -5.42
C GLU A 721 42.98 -20.73 -6.08
N GLU A 722 43.84 -19.86 -6.60
CA GLU A 722 43.52 -18.93 -7.69
C GLU A 722 43.77 -19.62 -9.04
N LEU A 723 42.82 -19.46 -9.98
CA LEU A 723 43.07 -19.63 -11.41
C LEU A 723 42.72 -18.32 -12.14
N PRO A 724 43.58 -17.85 -13.07
CA PRO A 724 43.40 -16.58 -13.74
C PRO A 724 42.65 -16.75 -15.07
N ILE A 725 41.77 -15.80 -15.41
CA ILE A 725 41.28 -15.61 -16.78
C ILE A 725 41.86 -14.30 -17.30
N SER A 726 42.73 -14.46 -18.29
CA SER A 726 43.33 -13.42 -19.11
C SER A 726 42.35 -12.91 -20.17
N ILE A 727 42.28 -11.60 -20.33
CA ILE A 727 41.64 -10.92 -21.47
C ILE A 727 42.76 -10.20 -22.24
N PRO A 728 42.89 -10.38 -23.56
CA PRO A 728 43.85 -9.62 -24.35
C PRO A 728 43.24 -8.30 -24.87
N GLU A 729 43.97 -7.21 -24.66
CA GLU A 729 43.86 -5.96 -25.43
C GLU A 729 44.76 -6.02 -26.68
N LYS A 730 44.27 -5.44 -27.79
CA LYS A 730 44.97 -4.60 -28.80
C LYS A 730 44.10 -4.48 -30.06
N ASP A 731 43.51 -3.31 -30.35
CA ASP A 731 44.03 -2.16 -31.16
C ASP A 731 43.57 -2.25 -32.63
N PRO A 732 43.58 -1.17 -33.46
CA PRO A 732 43.37 0.27 -33.20
C PRO A 732 42.51 0.95 -34.32
N SER A 733 42.58 2.29 -34.37
CA SER A 733 42.26 3.26 -35.46
C SER A 733 40.79 3.66 -35.70
N ASP A 734 40.49 4.95 -35.46
CA ASP A 734 40.38 5.88 -36.59
C ASP A 734 40.47 7.36 -36.18
N ASP A 735 41.31 8.07 -36.95
CA ASP A 735 41.52 9.51 -37.00
C ASP A 735 40.26 10.26 -37.45
N CYS A 736 39.96 11.41 -36.84
CA CYS A 736 39.58 12.60 -37.61
C CYS A 736 39.83 13.89 -36.82
N ARG A 737 40.63 14.75 -37.45
CA ARG A 737 41.08 16.07 -37.01
C ARG A 737 40.06 17.17 -37.34
N ASN A 738 40.24 18.28 -36.63
CA ASN A 738 39.97 19.68 -36.99
C ASN A 738 38.52 20.18 -36.88
N GLU A 739 38.28 21.05 -35.90
CA GLU A 739 38.03 22.48 -36.20
C GLU A 739 38.39 23.34 -34.98
N ALA A 740 39.24 24.33 -35.22
CA ALA A 740 39.70 25.33 -34.27
C ALA A 740 39.02 26.66 -34.61
N LEU A 741 38.72 27.49 -33.60
CA LEU A 741 38.75 28.96 -33.60
C LEU A 741 38.43 29.47 -32.16
N PRO A 742 38.76 30.72 -31.80
CA PRO A 742 39.74 31.00 -30.75
C PRO A 742 39.11 31.68 -29.52
N ILE A 743 39.70 31.47 -28.35
CA ILE A 743 39.43 32.32 -27.19
C ILE A 743 40.76 32.86 -26.68
N GLY A 744 40.82 34.19 -26.60
CA GLY A 744 41.99 34.96 -26.26
C GLY A 744 42.48 34.71 -24.84
N THR A 745 43.78 34.90 -24.70
CA THR A 745 44.46 35.16 -23.43
C THR A 745 43.89 36.40 -22.75
N PRO A 746 43.79 36.36 -21.42
CA PRO A 746 44.48 37.38 -20.66
C PRO A 746 45.35 36.80 -19.56
N ASP A 747 46.56 37.34 -19.53
CA ASP A 747 47.39 37.70 -18.38
C ASP A 747 47.27 36.89 -17.09
N GLN A 748 48.42 36.28 -16.80
CA GLN A 748 48.87 35.86 -15.50
C GLN A 748 48.91 37.08 -14.56
N ASP A 749 47.97 37.12 -13.61
CA ASP A 749 48.18 37.75 -12.32
C ASP A 749 47.86 36.74 -11.23
N GLN A 750 48.87 36.45 -10.41
CA GLN A 750 48.75 35.61 -9.22
C GLN A 750 47.75 36.21 -8.23
N PRO A 751 46.96 35.38 -7.55
CA PRO A 751 46.69 35.60 -6.14
C PRO A 751 47.22 34.42 -5.33
N GLY A 752 48.03 34.76 -4.32
CA GLY A 752 48.67 33.83 -3.42
C GLY A 752 47.69 32.93 -2.66
N ASP A 753 48.26 31.82 -2.20
CA ASP A 753 47.68 30.86 -1.27
C ASP A 753 47.20 31.55 0.03
N HIS A 754 45.95 31.99 0.02
CA HIS A 754 45.16 32.09 1.23
C HIS A 754 44.17 30.93 1.24
N LEU A 755 44.63 29.78 1.75
CA LEU A 755 43.78 28.71 2.28
C LEU A 755 42.88 29.30 3.37
N LEU A 756 41.70 29.81 2.98
CA LEU A 756 40.60 30.06 3.87
C LEU A 756 40.14 28.70 4.42
N GLN A 757 40.60 28.35 5.62
CA GLN A 757 39.88 27.43 6.49
C GLN A 757 38.50 28.03 6.78
N ASN A 758 37.54 27.79 5.89
CA ASN A 758 36.13 28.01 6.19
C ASN A 758 35.74 26.98 7.24
N GLN A 759 35.98 27.30 8.52
CA GLN A 759 35.43 26.56 9.64
C GLN A 759 33.91 26.60 9.48
N LEU A 760 33.31 25.47 9.12
CA LEU A 760 31.86 25.28 9.18
C LEU A 760 31.41 25.71 10.58
N PRO A 761 30.36 26.55 10.71
CA PRO A 761 29.86 26.93 12.01
C PRO A 761 29.51 25.67 12.81
N PRO A 762 29.81 25.64 14.11
CA PRO A 762 29.56 24.45 14.93
C PRO A 762 28.09 24.05 14.85
N ILE A 763 27.82 22.77 14.61
CA ILE A 763 26.47 22.20 14.39
C ILE A 763 25.49 22.60 15.52
N SER A 764 25.98 22.76 16.75
CA SER A 764 25.21 23.25 17.90
C SER A 764 24.52 24.60 17.64
N SER A 765 25.19 25.51 16.91
CA SER A 765 24.67 26.84 16.62
C SER A 765 23.43 26.85 15.71
N LEU A 766 23.29 25.88 14.79
CA LEU A 766 22.12 25.76 13.92
C LEU A 766 20.91 25.23 14.68
N CYS A 767 21.12 24.24 15.56
CA CYS A 767 20.08 23.73 16.45
C CYS A 767 19.56 24.84 17.38
N ASP A 768 20.46 25.63 17.96
CA ASP A 768 20.09 26.72 18.87
C ASP A 768 19.27 27.81 18.19
N LYS A 769 19.66 28.24 16.98
CA LYS A 769 18.88 29.21 16.19
C LYS A 769 17.46 28.69 15.91
N ARG A 770 17.32 27.45 15.44
CA ARG A 770 16.00 26.87 15.16
C ARG A 770 15.14 26.76 16.42
N ASN A 771 15.74 26.36 17.54
CA ASN A 771 15.06 26.32 18.83
C ASN A 771 14.58 27.71 19.24
N GLU A 772 15.43 28.73 19.16
CA GLU A 772 15.07 30.12 19.46
C GLU A 772 13.88 30.59 18.63
N MET A 773 13.89 30.29 17.33
CA MET A 773 12.82 30.66 16.42
C MET A 773 11.46 30.08 16.78
N ILE A 774 11.39 28.77 17.08
CA ILE A 774 10.13 28.15 17.49
C ILE A 774 9.66 28.72 18.81
N ASN A 775 10.58 28.98 19.72
CA ASN A 775 10.26 29.66 20.97
C ASN A 775 9.66 31.06 20.71
N ILE A 776 10.12 31.80 19.71
CA ILE A 776 9.51 33.08 19.30
C ILE A 776 8.09 32.85 18.73
N ILE A 777 7.92 31.86 17.85
CA ILE A 777 6.62 31.50 17.26
C ILE A 777 5.62 31.14 18.35
N LEU A 778 5.97 30.22 19.24
CA LEU A 778 5.11 29.77 20.34
C LEU A 778 4.76 30.91 21.29
N ALA A 779 5.71 31.77 21.64
CA ALA A 779 5.46 32.91 22.53
C ALA A 779 4.47 33.91 21.94
N ALA A 780 4.50 34.11 20.62
CA ALA A 780 3.56 34.97 19.91
C ALA A 780 2.17 34.31 19.82
N VAL A 781 2.13 33.02 19.50
CA VAL A 781 0.89 32.30 19.18
C VAL A 781 0.12 31.89 20.44
N PHE A 782 0.78 31.45 21.52
CA PHE A 782 0.14 31.11 22.80
C PHE A 782 -0.52 32.30 23.51
N LYS A 783 -0.30 33.54 23.04
CA LYS A 783 -1.00 34.73 23.53
C LYS A 783 -2.33 34.97 22.82
N LYS A 784 -2.68 34.18 21.81
CA LYS A 784 -3.90 34.33 21.00
C LYS A 784 -4.96 33.30 21.39
N THR A 785 -6.23 33.67 21.22
CA THR A 785 -7.40 32.83 21.48
C THR A 785 -7.62 31.75 20.41
N SER A 786 -6.93 31.81 19.26
CA SER A 786 -7.06 30.82 18.19
C SER A 786 -6.64 29.40 18.60
N LEU A 787 -5.86 29.27 19.68
CA LEU A 787 -5.44 27.98 20.23
C LEU A 787 -6.30 27.47 21.38
N ASP A 788 -7.39 28.15 21.73
CA ASP A 788 -8.32 27.67 22.75
C ASP A 788 -8.94 26.31 22.36
N THR A 789 -8.95 25.99 21.07
CA THR A 789 -9.43 24.69 20.54
C THR A 789 -8.36 23.62 20.45
N LEU A 790 -7.10 23.91 20.79
CA LEU A 790 -5.98 22.99 20.59
C LEU A 790 -6.09 21.79 21.55
N ILE A 791 -6.09 20.59 20.98
CA ILE A 791 -6.24 19.32 21.69
C ILE A 791 -4.91 18.54 21.69
N GLU A 792 -4.14 18.62 20.61
CA GLU A 792 -2.87 17.91 20.41
C GLU A 792 -1.78 18.89 19.99
N LEU A 793 -0.67 18.89 20.72
CA LEU A 793 0.54 19.65 20.40
C LEU A 793 1.73 18.71 20.35
N GLU A 794 2.37 18.61 19.20
CA GLU A 794 3.57 17.80 19.00
C GLU A 794 4.71 18.69 18.50
N ILE A 795 5.78 18.81 19.29
CA ILE A 795 7.02 19.50 18.95
C ILE A 795 8.15 18.48 19.08
N THR A 796 8.44 17.83 17.97
CA THR A 796 9.52 16.84 17.92
C THR A 796 10.82 17.53 17.54
N THR A 797 11.94 17.06 18.10
CA THR A 797 13.32 17.46 17.76
C THR A 797 13.74 18.89 18.14
N MET A 798 12.85 19.67 18.75
CA MET A 798 13.09 21.08 19.07
C MET A 798 12.95 21.31 20.57
N ILE A 799 13.79 22.18 21.11
CA ILE A 799 13.94 22.42 22.55
C ILE A 799 13.07 23.63 22.97
N LEU A 800 12.08 23.41 23.84
CA LEU A 800 11.33 24.52 24.44
C LEU A 800 12.09 25.17 25.59
N ASN A 801 12.18 26.49 25.58
CA ASN A 801 12.70 27.26 26.69
C ASN A 801 11.67 27.46 27.81
N THR A 802 12.13 28.02 28.93
CA THR A 802 11.32 28.25 30.12
C THR A 802 10.13 29.15 29.89
N GLU A 803 10.33 30.27 29.19
CA GLU A 803 9.25 31.22 28.89
C GLU A 803 8.10 30.57 28.11
N ASN A 804 8.40 29.66 27.18
CA ASN A 804 7.39 29.03 26.33
C ASN A 804 6.64 27.90 26.99
N TYR A 805 7.32 27.03 27.74
CA TYR A 805 6.56 26.02 28.46
C TYR A 805 5.64 26.66 29.51
N CYS A 806 6.01 27.81 30.11
CA CYS A 806 5.17 28.60 31.02
C CYS A 806 3.83 29.07 30.43
N LEU A 807 3.72 29.09 29.11
CA LEU A 807 2.51 29.44 28.39
C LEU A 807 1.59 28.23 28.11
N LEU A 808 2.07 26.99 28.26
CA LEU A 808 1.29 25.78 28.00
C LEU A 808 0.02 25.72 28.88
N LYS A 809 0.07 26.21 30.12
CA LYS A 809 -1.09 26.27 31.04
C LYS A 809 -2.28 27.06 30.48
N LYS A 810 -2.07 27.93 29.49
CA LYS A 810 -3.13 28.68 28.80
C LYS A 810 -3.91 27.80 27.82
N LEU A 811 -3.36 26.68 27.39
CA LEU A 811 -3.98 25.74 26.45
C LEU A 811 -4.96 24.83 27.20
N VAL A 812 -6.06 25.41 27.70
CA VAL A 812 -7.02 24.76 28.62
C VAL A 812 -7.69 23.50 28.07
N ASN A 813 -7.63 23.26 26.77
CA ASN A 813 -8.20 22.10 26.10
C ASN A 813 -7.15 21.09 25.61
N LEU A 814 -5.86 21.34 25.86
CA LEU A 814 -4.79 20.44 25.44
C LEU A 814 -4.88 19.12 26.21
N ARG A 815 -4.96 18.02 25.47
CA ARG A 815 -5.04 16.65 26.01
C ARG A 815 -3.81 15.84 25.71
N SER A 816 -3.08 16.17 24.66
CA SER A 816 -1.81 15.52 24.34
C SER A 816 -0.73 16.53 24.04
N LEU A 817 0.42 16.28 24.66
CA LEU A 817 1.61 17.08 24.54
C LEU A 817 2.79 16.15 24.29
N LYS A 818 3.45 16.31 23.15
CA LYS A 818 4.71 15.65 22.84
C LYS A 818 5.76 16.71 22.61
N ILE A 819 6.76 16.83 23.47
CA ILE A 819 7.74 17.92 23.44
C ILE A 819 9.10 17.49 23.98
N CYS A 820 10.14 18.27 23.67
CA CYS A 820 11.45 18.16 24.31
C CYS A 820 11.74 19.47 25.10
N PRO A 821 11.63 19.48 26.44
CA PRO A 821 11.96 20.68 27.22
C PRO A 821 13.48 20.89 27.34
N LYS A 822 13.95 22.16 27.37
CA LYS A 822 15.38 22.52 27.58
C LYS A 822 15.90 22.06 28.92
N LYS A 823 15.08 22.33 29.93
CA LYS A 823 15.28 21.96 31.32
C LYS A 823 13.96 21.41 31.79
N LEU A 824 14.00 20.27 32.42
CA LEU A 824 12.85 19.73 33.11
C LEU A 824 13.03 20.05 34.60
N ASN A 825 12.32 21.07 35.05
CA ASN A 825 12.35 21.59 36.40
C ASN A 825 10.92 21.74 36.95
N ASN A 826 10.81 22.22 38.19
CA ASN A 826 9.51 22.43 38.84
C ASN A 826 8.59 23.36 38.03
N GLU A 827 9.15 24.37 37.38
CA GLU A 827 8.42 25.34 36.58
C GLU A 827 7.79 24.71 35.32
N PHE A 828 8.47 23.76 34.68
CA PHE A 828 7.91 22.99 33.56
C PHE A 828 6.62 22.27 33.98
N LEU A 829 6.67 21.59 35.12
CA LEU A 829 5.52 20.83 35.64
C LEU A 829 4.36 21.77 36.03
N ILE A 830 4.62 22.90 36.71
CA ILE A 830 3.60 23.92 37.00
C ILE A 830 2.88 24.39 35.73
N SER A 831 3.59 24.36 34.62
CA SER A 831 3.12 24.93 33.38
C SER A 831 2.32 23.96 32.51
N LEU A 832 2.20 22.69 32.91
CA LEU A 832 1.42 21.72 32.17
C LEU A 832 -0.09 22.04 32.23
N PRO A 833 -0.84 21.85 31.13
CA PRO A 833 -2.28 22.08 31.12
C PRO A 833 -3.05 21.12 32.04
N ALA A 834 -4.08 21.63 32.72
CA ALA A 834 -4.87 20.83 33.67
C ALA A 834 -5.65 19.65 33.02
N LYS A 835 -5.95 19.72 31.72
CA LYS A 835 -6.64 18.64 30.98
C LYS A 835 -5.71 17.67 30.27
N LEU A 836 -4.41 17.76 30.51
CA LEU A 836 -3.41 16.94 29.83
C LEU A 836 -3.58 15.46 30.23
N LYS A 837 -3.67 14.59 29.22
CA LYS A 837 -3.82 13.14 29.40
C LYS A 837 -2.63 12.34 28.86
N VAL A 838 -1.96 12.84 27.84
CA VAL A 838 -0.78 12.20 27.23
C VAL A 838 0.38 13.18 27.29
N LEU A 839 1.48 12.77 27.93
CA LEU A 839 2.73 13.49 27.94
C LEU A 839 3.83 12.61 27.35
N ASP A 840 4.42 13.04 26.24
CA ASP A 840 5.54 12.37 25.60
C ASP A 840 6.76 13.30 25.61
N LEU A 841 7.77 12.92 26.40
CA LEU A 841 9.01 13.67 26.64
C LEU A 841 10.21 13.05 25.92
N VAL A 842 9.96 12.12 25.01
CA VAL A 842 11.01 11.35 24.35
C VAL A 842 11.76 12.28 23.41
N SER A 843 13.01 12.55 23.77
CA SER A 843 13.90 13.39 22.99
C SER A 843 14.74 12.55 22.02
N SER A 844 14.78 12.99 20.76
CA SER A 844 15.76 12.54 19.78
C SER A 844 17.17 13.09 20.04
N VAL A 845 17.31 14.11 20.89
CA VAL A 845 18.56 14.82 21.16
C VAL A 845 19.04 14.51 22.59
N VAL A 846 20.31 14.13 22.72
CA VAL A 846 20.97 13.74 23.98
C VAL A 846 20.80 14.84 25.03
N TYR A 847 20.15 14.53 26.15
CA TYR A 847 19.96 15.47 27.26
C TYR A 847 21.31 15.81 27.92
N PRO A 848 21.56 17.08 28.29
CA PRO A 848 22.55 17.39 29.31
C PRO A 848 22.12 16.76 30.65
N LYS A 849 23.08 16.12 31.33
CA LYS A 849 22.95 15.06 32.36
C LYS A 849 22.21 15.39 33.67
N THR A 850 21.54 16.54 33.85
CA THR A 850 21.05 16.92 35.19
C THR A 850 19.65 17.53 35.19
N TRP A 851 18.69 16.75 35.72
CA TRP A 851 17.47 17.28 36.30
C TRP A 851 17.76 18.09 37.56
N GLU A 852 17.36 19.37 37.58
CA GLU A 852 17.49 20.27 38.73
C GLU A 852 16.13 20.37 39.47
N LEU A 853 15.65 19.26 40.05
CA LEU A 853 14.40 19.25 40.82
C LEU A 853 14.64 19.60 42.30
N ARG A 854 13.85 20.54 42.82
CA ARG A 854 13.76 20.79 44.27
C ARG A 854 12.53 20.08 44.81
N TYR A 855 12.73 18.95 45.49
CA TYR A 855 11.67 18.06 45.99
C TYR A 855 10.64 18.75 46.89
N GLU A 856 11.06 19.76 47.65
CA GLU A 856 10.21 20.50 48.59
C GLU A 856 9.07 21.26 47.89
N GLU A 857 9.32 21.77 46.67
CA GLU A 857 8.34 22.55 45.90
C GLU A 857 7.41 21.65 45.06
N LEU A 858 7.90 20.47 44.63
CA LEU A 858 7.19 19.51 43.76
C LEU A 858 5.87 19.03 44.32
N TYR A 859 5.79 18.78 45.63
CA TYR A 859 4.59 18.23 46.27
C TYR A 859 3.37 19.14 46.11
N SER A 860 3.55 20.45 46.22
CA SER A 860 2.47 21.43 46.09
C SER A 860 2.01 21.58 44.63
N ILE A 861 2.97 21.60 43.70
CA ILE A 861 2.77 21.75 42.26
C ILE A 861 2.02 20.55 41.68
N LEU A 862 2.50 19.35 42.01
CA LEU A 862 1.94 18.11 41.50
C LEU A 862 0.63 17.74 42.17
N TYR A 863 0.25 18.40 43.28
CA TYR A 863 -1.10 18.32 43.82
C TYR A 863 -2.15 18.95 42.88
N GLU A 864 -1.78 19.95 42.07
CA GLU A 864 -2.69 20.58 41.11
C GLU A 864 -2.81 19.79 39.79
N LEU A 865 -1.72 19.15 39.33
CA LEU A 865 -1.70 18.30 38.13
C LEU A 865 -2.39 16.93 38.30
N LYS A 866 -2.80 16.60 39.53
CA LYS A 866 -2.89 15.25 40.09
C LYS A 866 -3.93 14.28 39.51
N TYR A 867 -4.72 14.64 38.50
CA TYR A 867 -5.95 13.88 38.20
C TYR A 867 -6.19 13.44 36.75
N GLN A 868 -5.36 13.82 35.77
CA GLN A 868 -5.70 13.56 34.36
C GLN A 868 -4.62 12.91 33.50
N LEU A 869 -3.35 12.89 33.93
CA LEU A 869 -2.28 12.29 33.12
C LEU A 869 -2.42 10.76 33.11
N LYS A 870 -2.71 10.19 31.93
CA LYS A 870 -2.97 8.76 31.72
C LYS A 870 -1.82 8.03 31.05
N VAL A 871 -1.08 8.71 30.18
CA VAL A 871 0.03 8.14 29.41
C VAL A 871 1.26 9.02 29.56
N LEU A 872 2.38 8.39 29.89
CA LEU A 872 3.69 9.02 29.97
C LEU A 872 4.66 8.25 29.07
N ALA A 873 5.30 8.94 28.13
CA ALA A 873 6.37 8.40 27.31
C ALA A 873 7.67 9.15 27.61
N VAL A 874 8.74 8.41 27.92
CA VAL A 874 10.01 8.95 28.41
C VAL A 874 11.18 8.10 27.93
N ASP A 875 12.39 8.67 27.89
CA ASP A 875 13.60 7.85 27.77
C ASP A 875 13.96 7.20 29.12
N VAL A 876 14.80 6.16 29.05
CA VAL A 876 15.22 5.38 30.23
C VAL A 876 15.91 6.22 31.32
N ASN A 877 16.73 7.20 30.95
CA ASN A 877 17.41 8.04 31.95
C ASN A 877 16.40 8.94 32.66
N LEU A 878 15.50 9.55 31.88
CA LEU A 878 14.41 10.37 32.38
C LEU A 878 13.46 9.58 33.28
N PHE A 879 13.20 8.32 32.95
CA PHE A 879 12.41 7.42 33.79
C PHE A 879 13.02 7.28 35.18
N PHE A 880 14.32 7.02 35.29
CA PHE A 880 14.98 6.86 36.59
C PHE A 880 15.00 8.15 37.41
N ASP A 881 15.08 9.31 36.77
CA ASP A 881 14.96 10.59 37.48
C ASP A 881 13.50 10.85 37.93
N LEU A 882 12.51 10.35 37.18
CA LEU A 882 11.07 10.44 37.51
C LEU A 882 10.64 9.51 38.64
N VAL A 883 11.36 8.42 38.89
CA VAL A 883 11.05 7.47 39.97
C VAL A 883 10.98 8.18 41.33
N PHE A 884 11.78 9.21 41.56
CA PHE A 884 11.77 9.92 42.84
C PHE A 884 10.48 10.72 43.09
N ILE A 885 9.66 10.95 42.06
CA ILE A 885 8.33 11.55 42.17
C ILE A 885 7.20 10.52 42.02
N ASN A 886 7.48 9.23 42.26
CA ASN A 886 6.54 8.12 42.09
C ASN A 886 5.18 8.38 42.74
N ASP A 887 5.16 8.87 43.98
CA ASP A 887 3.94 9.14 44.75
C ASP A 887 2.95 10.08 44.02
N LEU A 888 3.45 10.85 43.05
CA LEU A 888 2.68 11.83 42.27
C LEU A 888 2.13 11.24 40.97
N LEU A 889 2.89 10.36 40.31
CA LEU A 889 2.43 9.63 39.12
C LEU A 889 1.46 8.49 39.46
N ARG A 890 1.62 7.89 40.64
CA ARG A 890 0.94 6.67 41.09
C ARG A 890 -0.59 6.69 40.99
N ARG A 891 -1.25 7.86 41.07
CA ARG A 891 -2.72 7.94 41.16
C ARG A 891 -3.45 8.03 39.83
N SER A 892 -2.78 8.43 38.74
CA SER A 892 -3.45 8.74 37.48
C SER A 892 -2.86 8.02 36.26
N LEU A 893 -1.56 7.69 36.33
CA LEU A 893 -0.83 7.10 35.23
C LEU A 893 -1.26 5.65 34.98
N GLU A 894 -1.72 5.37 33.76
CA GLU A 894 -2.14 4.02 33.36
C GLU A 894 -1.10 3.37 32.45
N ILE A 895 -0.44 4.14 31.60
CA ILE A 895 0.50 3.64 30.60
C ILE A 895 1.82 4.37 30.72
N LEU A 896 2.90 3.60 30.86
CA LEU A 896 4.26 4.10 30.77
C LEU A 896 4.95 3.51 29.54
N LYS A 897 5.50 4.38 28.70
CA LYS A 897 6.30 3.99 27.53
C LYS A 897 7.74 4.44 27.75
N ILE A 898 8.66 3.50 27.86
CA ILE A 898 10.09 3.74 28.09
C ILE A 898 10.86 3.46 26.81
N TYR A 899 11.64 4.43 26.35
CA TYR A 899 12.53 4.28 25.20
C TYR A 899 13.93 3.93 25.70
N LEU A 900 14.38 2.71 25.38
CA LEU A 900 15.70 2.19 25.71
C LEU A 900 16.72 2.70 24.70
N LYS A 901 17.81 3.31 25.19
CA LYS A 901 18.95 3.76 24.37
C LYS A 901 20.20 2.97 24.82
N PRO A 902 21.14 2.61 23.94
CA PRO A 902 22.27 1.73 24.25
C PRO A 902 23.29 2.25 25.30
N GLN A 903 23.16 3.49 25.78
CA GLN A 903 24.10 4.11 26.71
C GLN A 903 23.38 4.63 27.97
N TYR A 904 22.81 3.72 28.76
CA TYR A 904 22.19 4.06 30.04
C TYR A 904 23.03 3.54 31.21
N ASP A 905 23.15 4.36 32.25
CA ASP A 905 23.95 4.05 33.43
C ASP A 905 23.07 3.27 34.43
N MET A 906 23.26 1.95 34.50
CA MET A 906 22.53 1.07 35.42
C MET A 906 23.03 1.15 36.87
N MET A 907 24.11 1.88 37.17
CA MET A 907 24.80 1.78 38.47
C MET A 907 24.31 2.74 39.58
N ARG A 908 23.12 3.33 39.45
CA ARG A 908 22.58 4.16 40.54
C ARG A 908 21.91 3.27 41.59
N ASP A 909 22.36 3.38 42.84
CA ASP A 909 21.68 2.76 43.98
C ASP A 909 20.42 3.58 44.30
N PHE A 910 19.25 2.98 44.08
CA PHE A 910 17.97 3.59 44.38
C PHE A 910 17.44 2.94 45.65
N GLY A 911 17.35 3.71 46.74
CA GLY A 911 16.72 3.25 47.97
C GLY A 911 15.29 2.76 47.76
N GLU A 912 14.72 2.08 48.75
CA GLU A 912 13.36 1.55 48.66
C GLU A 912 12.33 2.67 48.39
N THR A 913 11.88 2.78 47.14
CA THR A 913 10.77 3.64 46.76
C THR A 913 9.46 2.86 46.73
N SER A 914 8.33 3.56 46.88
CA SER A 914 7.04 2.99 46.49
C SER A 914 7.11 2.50 45.03
N LYS A 915 6.27 1.53 44.65
CA LYS A 915 6.18 1.03 43.27
C LYS A 915 4.99 1.66 42.54
N LEU A 916 5.18 2.04 41.28
CA LEU A 916 4.13 2.54 40.39
C LEU A 916 3.15 1.41 40.10
N GLU A 917 1.86 1.71 40.21
CA GLU A 917 0.79 0.81 39.76
C GLU A 917 0.39 1.24 38.35
N LEU A 918 0.71 0.42 37.35
CA LEU A 918 0.49 0.73 35.94
C LEU A 918 -0.42 -0.33 35.33
N ARG A 919 -1.23 0.08 34.36
CA ARG A 919 -2.00 -0.85 33.54
C ARG A 919 -1.12 -1.49 32.46
N GLU A 920 -0.30 -0.68 31.79
CA GLU A 920 0.51 -1.12 30.66
C GLU A 920 1.90 -0.50 30.70
N LEU A 921 2.92 -1.33 30.48
CA LEU A 921 4.30 -0.91 30.33
C LEU A 921 4.75 -1.26 28.91
N GLN A 922 5.22 -0.26 28.17
CA GLN A 922 5.80 -0.44 26.84
C GLN A 922 7.28 -0.11 26.89
N ILE A 923 8.14 -1.00 26.39
CA ILE A 923 9.58 -0.79 26.29
C ILE A 923 9.92 -0.77 24.79
N VAL A 924 10.47 0.34 24.31
CA VAL A 924 10.83 0.53 22.90
C VAL A 924 12.33 0.49 22.73
N CYS A 925 12.78 -0.39 21.83
CA CYS A 925 14.16 -0.49 21.40
C CYS A 925 14.25 0.08 19.97
N ASP A 926 14.77 1.30 19.85
CA ASP A 926 14.75 2.07 18.59
C ASP A 926 15.94 1.76 17.66
N ASP A 927 16.98 1.06 18.15
CA ASP A 927 18.22 0.90 17.39
C ASP A 927 18.24 -0.33 16.47
N LYS A 928 18.57 -0.11 15.20
CA LYS A 928 18.85 -1.15 14.20
C LYS A 928 20.08 -1.98 14.57
N SER A 929 21.00 -1.41 15.35
CA SER A 929 22.17 -2.14 15.88
C SER A 929 21.76 -3.30 16.79
N HIS A 930 20.60 -3.23 17.46
CA HIS A 930 20.07 -4.30 18.32
C HIS A 930 19.37 -5.43 17.56
N ALA A 931 19.03 -5.24 16.29
CA ALA A 931 18.35 -6.28 15.49
C ALA A 931 19.21 -7.53 15.28
N SER A 932 20.54 -7.37 15.19
CA SER A 932 21.50 -8.47 15.17
C SER A 932 21.65 -9.18 16.52
N ILE A 933 21.28 -8.52 17.62
CA ILE A 933 21.54 -8.95 19.01
C ILE A 933 20.40 -9.81 19.57
N LEU A 934 19.23 -9.85 18.92
CA LEU A 934 18.15 -10.83 19.18
C LEU A 934 18.56 -12.32 18.95
N LYS A 935 19.84 -12.60 18.74
CA LYS A 935 20.42 -13.95 18.65
C LYS A 935 21.11 -14.45 19.93
N GLY A 936 21.11 -13.70 21.04
CA GLY A 936 21.42 -14.27 22.36
C GLY A 936 21.88 -13.33 23.48
N GLU A 937 22.46 -12.16 23.19
CA GLU A 937 23.00 -11.24 24.22
C GLU A 937 21.97 -10.22 24.74
N LEU A 938 20.99 -9.85 23.90
CA LEU A 938 19.96 -8.87 24.25
C LEU A 938 19.07 -9.38 25.40
N ASP A 939 18.94 -10.70 25.55
CA ASP A 939 18.14 -11.31 26.61
C ASP A 939 18.70 -10.97 27.99
N GLN A 940 20.03 -10.86 28.13
CA GLN A 940 20.65 -10.54 29.43
C GLN A 940 20.49 -9.06 29.80
N GLU A 941 20.78 -8.13 28.89
CA GLU A 941 20.63 -6.69 29.15
C GLU A 941 19.17 -6.31 29.38
N LEU A 942 18.26 -6.87 28.57
CA LEU A 942 16.83 -6.64 28.72
C LEU A 942 16.31 -7.25 30.01
N SER A 943 16.78 -8.44 30.41
CA SER A 943 16.44 -9.05 31.69
C SER A 943 16.91 -8.19 32.87
N LEU A 944 18.17 -7.71 32.84
CA LEU A 944 18.70 -6.80 33.84
C LEU A 944 17.88 -5.50 33.91
N PHE A 945 17.52 -4.94 32.75
CA PHE A 945 16.67 -3.75 32.70
C PHE A 945 15.28 -4.01 33.29
N ILE A 946 14.64 -5.13 32.94
CA ILE A 946 13.35 -5.53 33.49
C ILE A 946 13.43 -5.67 35.01
N ASP A 947 14.49 -6.28 35.53
CA ASP A 947 14.70 -6.44 36.97
C ASP A 947 14.83 -5.09 37.67
N VAL A 948 15.63 -4.17 37.12
CA VAL A 948 15.77 -2.80 37.62
C VAL A 948 14.42 -2.07 37.57
N VAL A 949 13.70 -2.12 36.45
CA VAL A 949 12.38 -1.49 36.30
C VAL A 949 11.36 -2.12 37.27
N SER A 950 11.49 -3.40 37.62
CA SER A 950 10.64 -4.09 38.59
C SER A 950 10.80 -3.59 40.03
N ASN A 951 11.89 -2.88 40.34
CA ASN A 951 12.06 -2.18 41.61
C ASN A 951 11.16 -0.94 41.71
N PHE A 952 10.79 -0.35 40.57
CA PHE A 952 10.02 0.89 40.50
C PHE A 952 8.58 0.69 40.07
N ILE A 953 8.28 -0.40 39.38
CA ILE A 953 6.94 -0.70 38.86
C ILE A 953 6.45 -1.97 39.54
N ASN A 954 5.21 -1.94 40.00
CA ASN A 954 4.56 -3.12 40.54
C ASN A 954 4.08 -3.99 39.39
N PHE A 955 4.88 -4.98 38.99
CA PHE A 955 4.53 -5.85 37.86
C PHE A 955 3.25 -6.65 38.10
N SER A 956 2.86 -6.87 39.36
CA SER A 956 1.57 -7.50 39.68
C SER A 956 0.35 -6.64 39.33
N SER A 957 0.55 -5.33 39.15
CA SER A 957 -0.50 -4.41 38.68
C SER A 957 -0.61 -4.33 37.16
N LEU A 958 0.44 -4.74 36.42
CA LEU A 958 0.49 -4.67 34.97
C LEU A 958 -0.51 -5.66 34.36
N GLU A 959 -1.33 -5.17 33.44
CA GLU A 959 -2.13 -6.02 32.56
C GLU A 959 -1.33 -6.48 31.35
N CYS A 960 -0.31 -5.71 30.97
CA CYS A 960 0.44 -5.92 29.75
C CYS A 960 1.85 -5.32 29.84
N LEU A 961 2.84 -6.11 29.45
CA LEU A 961 4.21 -5.69 29.17
C LEU A 961 4.45 -5.87 27.67
N VAL A 962 4.76 -4.80 26.95
CA VAL A 962 4.97 -4.81 25.49
C VAL A 962 6.39 -4.39 25.17
N PHE A 963 7.08 -5.17 24.36
CA PHE A 963 8.34 -4.78 23.74
C PHE A 963 8.09 -4.38 22.30
N GLU A 964 8.55 -3.19 21.93
CA GLU A 964 8.56 -2.72 20.56
C GLU A 964 9.99 -2.79 20.02
N VAL A 965 10.25 -3.72 19.11
CA VAL A 965 11.57 -3.92 18.49
C VAL A 965 11.40 -3.91 16.97
N GLU A 966 12.08 -2.98 16.29
CA GLU A 966 11.94 -2.76 14.84
C GLU A 966 10.48 -2.57 14.36
N GLY A 967 9.64 -1.97 15.20
CA GLY A 967 8.22 -1.79 14.95
C GLY A 967 7.38 -3.09 15.01
N ARG A 968 7.98 -4.22 15.44
CA ARG A 968 7.25 -5.42 15.85
C ARG A 968 6.94 -5.31 17.34
N LEU A 969 5.80 -5.86 17.73
CA LEU A 969 5.28 -5.75 19.09
C LEU A 969 5.21 -7.16 19.69
N ILE A 970 5.96 -7.38 20.77
CA ILE A 970 6.03 -8.63 21.50
C ILE A 970 5.36 -8.40 22.85
N THR A 971 4.29 -9.14 23.14
CA THR A 971 3.60 -9.04 24.44
C THR A 971 4.09 -10.13 25.37
N ILE A 972 4.50 -9.77 26.58
CA ILE A 972 5.00 -10.68 27.61
C ILE A 972 4.06 -10.66 28.81
N ASP A 973 3.90 -11.82 29.45
CA ASP A 973 3.18 -11.92 30.71
C ASP A 973 4.03 -11.28 31.82
N PRO A 974 3.58 -10.17 32.45
CA PRO A 974 4.38 -9.45 33.45
C PRO A 974 4.67 -10.29 34.71
N LEU A 975 3.93 -11.38 34.95
CA LEU A 975 4.19 -12.29 36.07
C LEU A 975 5.17 -13.40 35.72
N ASN A 976 5.33 -13.73 34.44
CA ASN A 976 6.22 -14.79 33.97
C ASN A 976 7.49 -14.16 33.40
N ARG A 977 8.45 -13.85 34.29
CA ARG A 977 9.70 -13.14 33.94
C ARG A 977 10.67 -13.96 33.07
N GLY A 978 10.38 -15.24 32.83
CA GLY A 978 11.17 -16.05 31.90
C GLY A 978 10.88 -15.65 30.46
N LEU A 979 11.84 -14.95 29.82
CA LEU A 979 11.95 -14.85 28.37
C LEU A 979 12.31 -16.25 27.84
N SER A 980 11.32 -17.12 27.62
CA SER A 980 11.50 -18.48 27.07
C SER A 980 10.91 -18.63 25.69
#